data_AF-A0A0A6PDD3-F1
#
_entry.id   AF-A0A0A6PDD3-F1
#
_cell.length_a   1.000
_cell.length_b   1.000
_cell.length_c   1.000
_cell.angle_alpha   90.00
_cell.angle_beta   90.00
_cell.angle_gamma   90.00
#
_symmetry.space_group_name_H-M   'P 1'
#
loop_
_entity.id
_entity.type
_entity.pdbx_description
1 polymer ?
#
loop_
_entity_poly.entity_id
_entity_poly.type
_entity_poly.pdbx_seq_one_letter_code
_entity_poly.pdbx_strand_id
1 'polypeptide(L)'
;MKPLIFFIIFTFSTQAIALYDFAAINITPEGEQISFCLEYDSQKIDLSQFYFADNLYIAAIIQQTDILFVEPTPMGDFRFTQWLSGNDVPIFSEYFNDNPKPICLGPFPKAALQDIEVYAGIGDSLEDLIQRNSLIKFFETYPEQPKEEKNWTVMVYMVGSNLEAKPFRRGLPRWASKDIVEMLQGTTNNSHLVLTTGGSTRNGWTTVKRSLIENGQQHVLQDLGEKSMAEPQTLSDFVTWSKANFPAQHYALILWSHGAGTQGYGLDTSPAGKGKIMSLNQLHQAYQTIRQQIEKPLDIIVYDACLMGTIEVAEITATLANAMAASAELEPAHGIDYAHLLSNIDASKPDNGLDFARVVKSGYIQHTKDQGTFDTSQITYSLFDLTKLASFSDKFEQFAIEFKELLKLKQFTSYETLSRGIIRAPGYPLIEAARLPSLRTVSDNQAIRIDLYNILQTVGPDFAEFRQIATDLLKMLDQIIVDYETNDKVQKIHPQAGRLSIDINITNTAHLDVLPKAYRELNEGLVYYDQRRQADGFTPTGSHVCFRGIICGFQQWLELEADDILGIEAYFGQLVGEKNLDIYRIDKSFYQYRELTENLDLPANGHKACQYQFCVDEQQCENITLTEQDNQLVADVRLNDSPALLSFCQNEEGVWTICGVVAQVEGIWGRDNVLSPGDSVVPHTLHLKNDELEERQEQALIVDDLMLVTLKQHCDPEKAAISVAYYSLNQDREFERLCDSGGCFCQPGETEPGCQEVGFKAGVILKK
;
A
#
# COMPACT_ATOMS: atom_id res chain seq x y z
N MET A 1 -29.91 46.30 -7.65
CA MET A 1 -29.19 45.01 -7.75
C MET A 1 -28.07 44.98 -8.80
N LYS A 2 -27.64 46.12 -9.40
CA LYS A 2 -26.38 46.19 -10.17
C LYS A 2 -25.06 46.11 -9.36
N PRO A 3 -24.98 46.38 -8.03
CA PRO A 3 -23.70 46.35 -7.33
C PRO A 3 -23.42 45.05 -6.57
N LEU A 4 -24.30 44.04 -6.60
CA LEU A 4 -24.13 42.83 -5.75
C LEU A 4 -23.16 41.78 -6.32
N ILE A 5 -22.73 41.91 -7.57
CA ILE A 5 -21.88 40.92 -8.26
C ILE A 5 -20.39 41.24 -8.09
N PHE A 6 -20.08 42.45 -7.63
CA PHE A 6 -18.71 42.85 -7.32
C PHE A 6 -18.16 42.24 -6.01
N PHE A 7 -18.97 41.44 -5.31
CA PHE A 7 -18.55 40.61 -4.17
C PHE A 7 -18.80 39.13 -4.47
N ILE A 8 -18.35 38.64 -5.63
CA ILE A 8 -18.04 37.22 -5.75
C ILE A 8 -16.79 36.99 -4.91
N ILE A 9 -16.99 36.56 -3.66
CA ILE A 9 -15.90 36.04 -2.83
C ILE A 9 -15.59 34.64 -3.38
N PHE A 10 -14.47 34.54 -4.08
CA PHE A 10 -14.01 33.32 -4.74
C PHE A 10 -13.47 32.33 -3.71
N THR A 11 -14.35 31.46 -3.21
CA THR A 11 -13.95 30.19 -2.61
C THR A 11 -14.20 29.09 -3.64
N PHE A 12 -13.14 28.44 -4.13
CA PHE A 12 -13.26 27.27 -5.00
C PHE A 12 -14.13 26.22 -4.28
N SER A 13 -15.36 26.03 -4.80
CA SER A 13 -16.36 25.14 -4.22
C SER A 13 -16.33 23.78 -4.91
N THR A 14 -17.05 22.80 -4.35
CA THR A 14 -17.31 21.47 -4.94
C THR A 14 -17.88 21.51 -6.38
N GLN A 15 -18.21 22.68 -6.90
CA GLN A 15 -18.82 22.90 -8.20
C GLN A 15 -17.80 23.23 -9.29
N ALA A 16 -16.58 23.65 -8.90
CA ALA A 16 -15.47 23.68 -9.85
C ALA A 16 -15.16 22.28 -10.38
N ILE A 17 -15.22 21.30 -9.47
CA ILE A 17 -15.11 19.87 -9.75
C ILE A 17 -16.19 19.45 -10.76
N ALA A 18 -17.45 19.88 -10.57
CA ALA A 18 -18.54 19.53 -11.47
C ALA A 18 -18.32 20.02 -12.92
N LEU A 19 -17.75 21.22 -13.13
CA LEU A 19 -17.47 21.71 -14.49
C LEU A 19 -16.39 20.88 -15.19
N TYR A 20 -15.25 20.64 -14.53
CA TYR A 20 -14.14 19.85 -15.11
C TYR A 20 -14.49 18.36 -15.26
N ASP A 21 -15.33 17.83 -14.37
CA ASP A 21 -15.94 16.50 -14.51
C ASP A 21 -16.94 16.45 -15.67
N PHE A 22 -17.64 17.53 -15.99
CA PHE A 22 -18.66 17.56 -17.05
C PHE A 22 -18.09 17.81 -18.44
N ALA A 23 -17.21 18.80 -18.56
CA ALA A 23 -16.65 19.25 -19.83
C ALA A 23 -15.17 19.60 -19.70
N ALA A 24 -14.37 19.13 -20.66
CA ALA A 24 -13.03 19.65 -20.87
C ALA A 24 -13.12 20.97 -21.65
N ILE A 25 -12.51 22.02 -21.11
CA ILE A 25 -12.45 23.33 -21.76
C ILE A 25 -11.05 23.49 -22.36
N ASN A 26 -10.99 23.42 -23.69
CA ASN A 26 -9.75 23.50 -24.46
C ASN A 26 -9.57 24.92 -25.01
N ILE A 27 -8.42 25.54 -24.73
CA ILE A 27 -8.05 26.87 -25.24
C ILE A 27 -6.95 26.67 -26.29
N THR A 28 -7.32 26.67 -27.57
CA THR A 28 -6.40 26.28 -28.64
C THR A 28 -5.86 27.52 -29.36
N PRO A 29 -4.54 27.79 -29.30
CA PRO A 29 -3.92 28.85 -30.08
C PRO A 29 -3.59 28.37 -31.49
N GLU A 30 -3.94 29.16 -32.50
CA GLU A 30 -3.57 28.98 -33.91
C GLU A 30 -2.93 30.26 -34.44
N GLY A 31 -1.60 30.38 -34.26
CA GLY A 31 -0.87 31.61 -34.60
C GLY A 31 -1.29 32.80 -33.73
N GLU A 32 -1.89 33.82 -34.36
CA GLU A 32 -2.42 35.03 -33.71
C GLU A 32 -3.90 34.88 -33.30
N GLN A 33 -4.46 33.68 -33.40
CA GLN A 33 -5.85 33.40 -33.06
C GLN A 33 -5.97 32.41 -31.91
N ILE A 34 -7.11 32.45 -31.21
CA ILE A 34 -7.47 31.57 -30.10
C ILE A 34 -8.91 31.07 -30.29
N SER A 35 -9.10 29.77 -30.10
CA SER A 35 -10.43 29.13 -30.05
C SER A 35 -10.67 28.51 -28.68
N PHE A 36 -11.90 28.51 -28.19
CA PHE A 36 -12.31 27.87 -26.94
C PHE A 36 -13.27 26.71 -27.24
N CYS A 37 -12.78 25.48 -27.20
CA CYS A 37 -13.59 24.29 -27.48
C CYS A 37 -14.02 23.60 -26.18
N LEU A 38 -15.33 23.45 -26.00
CA LEU A 38 -15.88 22.69 -24.89
C LEU A 38 -16.24 21.29 -25.37
N GLU A 39 -15.54 20.30 -24.80
CA GLU A 39 -15.73 18.87 -25.05
C GLU A 39 -16.44 18.24 -23.86
N TYR A 40 -17.71 17.91 -24.04
CA TYR A 40 -18.56 17.40 -22.97
C TYR A 40 -18.69 15.87 -23.03
N ASP A 41 -18.90 15.25 -21.87
CA ASP A 41 -19.39 13.88 -21.80
C ASP A 41 -20.92 13.88 -21.78
N SER A 42 -21.55 13.11 -22.67
CA SER A 42 -23.01 13.06 -22.86
C SER A 42 -23.81 12.50 -21.67
N GLN A 43 -23.21 12.33 -20.49
CA GLN A 43 -23.85 11.76 -19.31
C GLN A 43 -24.10 12.82 -18.23
N LYS A 44 -25.30 12.76 -17.63
CA LYS A 44 -25.63 13.51 -16.42
C LYS A 44 -24.57 13.27 -15.34
N ILE A 45 -24.10 14.34 -14.72
CA ILE A 45 -23.19 14.27 -13.58
C ILE A 45 -23.95 13.62 -12.42
N ASP A 46 -23.44 12.49 -11.93
CA ASP A 46 -23.96 11.82 -10.74
C ASP A 46 -22.88 11.93 -9.65
N LEU A 47 -23.00 12.97 -8.81
CA LEU A 47 -22.12 13.19 -7.65
C LEU A 47 -22.53 12.31 -6.45
N SER A 48 -23.36 11.30 -6.68
CA SER A 48 -23.88 10.27 -5.76
C SER A 48 -24.39 10.67 -4.38
N GLN A 49 -24.46 11.96 -4.00
CA GLN A 49 -25.29 12.40 -2.86
C GLN A 49 -26.12 13.70 -3.00
N PHE A 50 -25.80 14.72 -3.83
CA PHE A 50 -26.58 15.99 -3.73
C PHE A 50 -26.83 16.86 -4.98
N TYR A 51 -26.41 16.52 -6.21
CA TYR A 51 -26.69 17.45 -7.32
C TYR A 51 -26.69 16.80 -8.71
N PHE A 52 -27.79 17.02 -9.44
CA PHE A 52 -27.94 16.75 -10.88
C PHE A 52 -28.25 18.09 -11.54
N ALA A 53 -27.35 18.63 -12.35
CA ALA A 53 -27.62 19.82 -13.14
C ALA A 53 -27.30 19.54 -14.62
N ASP A 54 -28.22 19.96 -15.48
CA ASP A 54 -28.13 19.73 -16.93
C ASP A 54 -27.76 21.02 -17.69
N ASN A 55 -27.77 22.19 -17.04
CA ASN A 55 -27.60 23.49 -17.71
C ASN A 55 -26.18 24.05 -17.54
N LEU A 56 -25.41 24.05 -18.61
CA LEU A 56 -24.13 24.75 -18.74
C LEU A 56 -24.40 26.17 -19.24
N TYR A 57 -23.77 27.15 -18.61
CA TYR A 57 -23.83 28.56 -19.01
C TYR A 57 -22.42 29.05 -19.28
N ILE A 58 -22.27 29.87 -20.32
CA ILE A 58 -21.02 30.57 -20.63
C ILE A 58 -21.30 32.06 -20.72
N ALA A 59 -20.49 32.86 -20.04
CA ALA A 59 -20.57 34.31 -20.07
C ALA A 59 -19.20 34.93 -20.34
N ALA A 60 -19.17 35.95 -21.18
CA ALA A 60 -18.03 36.83 -21.38
C ALA A 60 -18.29 38.17 -20.66
N ILE A 61 -17.29 38.65 -19.92
CA ILE A 61 -17.29 39.99 -19.33
C ILE A 61 -16.37 40.86 -20.17
N ILE A 62 -16.93 41.94 -20.72
CA ILE A 62 -16.21 42.91 -21.55
C ILE A 62 -16.13 44.24 -20.79
N GLN A 63 -14.94 44.86 -20.78
CA GLN A 63 -14.68 46.17 -20.16
C GLN A 63 -15.11 46.26 -18.68
N GLN A 64 -15.07 45.13 -17.94
CA GLN A 64 -15.43 45.02 -16.52
C GLN A 64 -16.89 45.40 -16.16
N THR A 65 -17.77 45.64 -17.13
CA THR A 65 -19.14 46.12 -16.86
C THR A 65 -20.24 45.39 -17.62
N ASP A 66 -19.97 44.84 -18.80
CA ASP A 66 -20.98 44.18 -19.62
C ASP A 66 -20.85 42.66 -19.57
N ILE A 67 -21.88 41.98 -19.05
CA ILE A 67 -21.99 40.52 -19.02
C ILE A 67 -22.79 40.06 -20.25
N LEU A 68 -22.15 39.28 -21.11
CA LEU A 68 -22.72 38.72 -22.33
C LEU A 68 -22.75 37.20 -22.24
N PHE A 69 -23.95 36.62 -22.17
CA PHE A 69 -24.11 35.17 -22.25
C PHE A 69 -23.99 34.69 -23.68
N VAL A 70 -23.33 33.54 -23.85
CA VAL A 70 -23.00 32.97 -25.15
C VAL A 70 -23.96 31.85 -25.50
N GLU A 71 -24.51 31.89 -26.72
CA GLU A 71 -25.39 30.88 -27.27
C GLU A 71 -24.85 30.39 -28.63
N PRO A 72 -24.62 29.08 -28.81
CA PRO A 72 -24.33 28.52 -30.13
C PRO A 72 -25.54 28.67 -31.04
N THR A 73 -25.33 28.93 -32.32
CA THR A 73 -26.41 28.92 -33.33
C THR A 73 -26.36 27.63 -34.14
N PRO A 74 -27.48 27.17 -34.73
CA PRO A 74 -27.49 25.99 -35.61
C PRO A 74 -26.58 26.10 -36.84
N MET A 75 -26.13 27.31 -37.19
CA MET A 75 -25.21 27.57 -38.30
C MET A 75 -23.73 27.46 -37.91
N GLY A 76 -23.42 27.23 -36.63
CA GLY A 76 -22.05 27.14 -36.12
C GLY A 76 -21.46 28.49 -35.67
N ASP A 77 -22.22 29.58 -35.76
CA ASP A 77 -21.86 30.89 -35.21
C ASP A 77 -22.33 31.05 -33.75
N PHE A 78 -21.94 32.12 -33.07
CA PHE A 78 -22.40 32.45 -31.71
C PHE A 78 -23.24 33.70 -31.65
N ARG A 79 -24.24 33.69 -30.77
CA ARG A 79 -25.03 34.86 -30.40
C ARG A 79 -24.70 35.26 -28.96
N PHE A 80 -24.52 36.57 -28.76
CA PHE A 80 -24.34 37.15 -27.44
C PHE A 80 -25.67 37.75 -26.96
N THR A 81 -26.06 37.39 -25.74
CA THR A 81 -27.24 37.95 -25.06
C THR A 81 -26.78 38.76 -23.86
N GLN A 82 -27.00 40.08 -23.90
CA GLN A 82 -26.69 40.94 -22.77
C GLN A 82 -27.61 40.63 -21.59
N TRP A 83 -27.01 40.46 -20.42
CA TRP A 83 -27.79 40.21 -19.23
C TRP A 83 -28.40 41.50 -18.65
N LEU A 84 -29.72 41.49 -18.50
CA LEU A 84 -30.53 42.60 -18.00
C LEU A 84 -31.45 42.05 -16.91
N SER A 85 -30.93 41.89 -15.68
CA SER A 85 -31.67 41.54 -14.44
C SER A 85 -33.16 41.19 -14.63
N GLY A 86 -33.46 39.91 -14.88
CA GLY A 86 -34.84 39.41 -15.04
C GLY A 86 -35.20 38.89 -16.45
N ASN A 87 -34.24 38.86 -17.38
CA ASN A 87 -34.38 38.19 -18.68
C ASN A 87 -33.81 36.76 -18.65
N ASP A 88 -34.43 35.85 -19.41
CA ASP A 88 -33.92 34.50 -19.65
C ASP A 88 -32.56 34.58 -20.33
N VAL A 89 -31.59 33.81 -19.82
CA VAL A 89 -30.25 33.69 -20.42
C VAL A 89 -30.13 32.37 -21.16
N PRO A 90 -29.38 32.34 -22.27
CA PRO A 90 -29.22 31.11 -23.04
C PRO A 90 -28.52 30.03 -22.22
N ILE A 91 -29.05 28.81 -22.30
CA ILE A 91 -28.44 27.62 -21.75
C ILE A 91 -27.54 27.04 -22.85
N PHE A 92 -26.23 27.12 -22.64
CA PHE A 92 -25.24 26.62 -23.58
C PHE A 92 -25.44 25.12 -23.85
N SER A 93 -25.96 24.37 -22.87
CA SER A 93 -26.16 22.93 -22.99
C SER A 93 -27.40 22.41 -23.69
N GLU A 94 -28.39 23.25 -23.97
CA GLU A 94 -29.59 22.79 -24.71
C GLU A 94 -29.27 22.40 -26.16
N TYR A 95 -28.14 22.87 -26.70
CA TYR A 95 -27.66 22.57 -28.04
C TYR A 95 -26.98 21.19 -28.18
N PHE A 96 -26.84 20.43 -27.09
CA PHE A 96 -26.09 19.17 -27.04
C PHE A 96 -26.91 17.89 -27.18
N ASN A 97 -28.24 17.98 -27.15
CA ASN A 97 -29.10 16.78 -27.14
C ASN A 97 -28.97 15.89 -28.39
N ASP A 98 -28.40 16.41 -29.49
CA ASP A 98 -28.34 15.71 -30.79
C ASP A 98 -26.94 15.63 -31.45
N ASN A 99 -25.84 16.12 -30.85
CA ASN A 99 -24.57 16.30 -31.59
C ASN A 99 -23.28 16.05 -30.75
N PRO A 100 -22.52 14.95 -30.97
CA PRO A 100 -21.36 14.58 -30.16
C PRO A 100 -20.09 15.40 -30.42
N LYS A 101 -20.20 16.57 -31.05
CA LYS A 101 -19.04 17.37 -31.47
C LYS A 101 -18.71 18.43 -30.41
N PRO A 102 -17.40 18.76 -30.22
CA PRO A 102 -16.99 19.92 -29.45
C PRO A 102 -17.68 21.19 -29.97
N ILE A 103 -18.14 22.06 -29.06
CA ILE A 103 -18.57 23.41 -29.44
C ILE A 103 -17.41 24.36 -29.21
N CYS A 104 -16.95 25.00 -30.29
CA CYS A 104 -15.77 25.86 -30.28
C CYS A 104 -16.13 27.33 -30.50
N LEU A 105 -15.86 28.18 -29.53
CA LEU A 105 -15.89 29.64 -29.66
C LEU A 105 -14.66 30.12 -30.42
N GLY A 106 -14.81 31.01 -31.40
CA GLY A 106 -13.70 31.57 -32.18
C GLY A 106 -13.54 30.93 -33.56
N PRO A 107 -12.39 31.11 -34.24
CA PRO A 107 -11.16 31.73 -33.74
C PRO A 107 -11.26 33.24 -33.52
N PHE A 108 -10.71 33.73 -32.41
CA PHE A 108 -10.61 35.16 -32.08
C PHE A 108 -9.16 35.64 -32.18
N PRO A 109 -8.88 36.84 -32.72
CA PRO A 109 -7.54 37.43 -32.64
C PRO A 109 -7.11 37.62 -31.18
N LYS A 110 -5.86 37.29 -30.83
CA LYS A 110 -5.30 37.48 -29.48
C LYS A 110 -5.51 38.90 -28.95
N ALA A 111 -5.29 39.90 -29.81
CA ALA A 111 -5.51 41.30 -29.47
C ALA A 111 -6.98 41.64 -29.16
N ALA A 112 -7.93 40.91 -29.76
CA ALA A 112 -9.36 41.11 -29.50
C ALA A 112 -9.83 40.49 -28.17
N LEU A 113 -9.01 39.61 -27.59
CA LEU A 113 -9.25 38.99 -26.28
C LEU A 113 -8.55 39.75 -25.14
N GLN A 114 -7.89 40.87 -25.42
CA GLN A 114 -7.38 41.76 -24.38
C GLN A 114 -8.56 42.31 -23.57
N ASP A 115 -8.49 42.16 -22.25
CA ASP A 115 -9.51 42.60 -21.28
C ASP A 115 -10.87 41.87 -21.38
N ILE A 116 -10.88 40.63 -21.90
CA ILE A 116 -12.05 39.76 -21.91
C ILE A 116 -11.87 38.62 -20.90
N GLU A 117 -12.74 38.58 -19.91
CA GLU A 117 -12.85 37.44 -18.99
C GLU A 117 -13.97 36.51 -19.44
N VAL A 118 -13.73 35.20 -19.45
CA VAL A 118 -14.72 34.20 -19.82
C VAL A 118 -14.96 33.26 -18.64
N TYR A 119 -16.24 33.08 -18.34
CA TYR A 119 -16.75 32.29 -17.23
C TYR A 119 -17.63 31.16 -17.74
N ALA A 120 -17.56 30.02 -17.09
CA ALA A 120 -18.47 28.91 -17.29
C ALA A 120 -18.99 28.38 -15.95
N GLY A 121 -20.24 27.92 -15.91
CA GLY A 121 -20.84 27.37 -14.71
C GLY A 121 -21.97 26.40 -15.03
N ILE A 122 -22.16 25.42 -14.15
CA ILE A 122 -23.21 24.41 -14.26
C ILE A 122 -24.22 24.61 -13.14
N GLY A 123 -25.51 24.65 -13.49
CA GLY A 123 -26.58 24.82 -12.51
C GLY A 123 -27.94 24.42 -13.04
N ASP A 124 -28.96 24.46 -12.19
CA ASP A 124 -30.35 24.22 -12.62
C ASP A 124 -30.98 25.46 -13.26
N SER A 125 -30.52 26.65 -12.87
CA SER A 125 -30.92 27.94 -13.43
C SER A 125 -29.82 28.98 -13.23
N LEU A 126 -29.89 30.14 -13.90
CA LEU A 126 -28.96 31.25 -13.62
C LEU A 126 -29.07 31.75 -12.18
N GLU A 127 -30.28 31.80 -11.61
CA GLU A 127 -30.45 32.21 -10.22
C GLU A 127 -29.76 31.22 -9.27
N ASP A 128 -29.85 29.92 -9.58
CA ASP A 128 -29.14 28.87 -8.87
C ASP A 128 -27.61 29.02 -9.00
N LEU A 129 -27.09 29.32 -10.21
CA LEU A 129 -25.67 29.60 -10.41
C LEU A 129 -25.17 30.78 -9.56
N ILE A 130 -25.93 31.88 -9.54
CA ILE A 130 -25.56 33.10 -8.82
C ILE A 130 -25.65 32.90 -7.31
N GLN A 131 -26.72 32.27 -6.82
CA GLN A 131 -26.90 32.00 -5.39
C GLN A 131 -25.81 31.07 -4.85
N ARG A 132 -25.35 30.11 -5.65
CA ARG A 132 -24.33 29.13 -5.28
C ARG A 132 -22.91 29.55 -5.59
N ASN A 133 -22.73 30.67 -6.29
CA ASN A 133 -21.44 31.16 -6.76
C ASN A 133 -20.67 30.13 -7.61
N SER A 134 -21.32 29.58 -8.64
CA SER A 134 -20.87 28.40 -9.39
C SER A 134 -20.23 28.71 -10.75
N LEU A 135 -19.85 29.96 -10.99
CA LEU A 135 -19.15 30.39 -12.20
C LEU A 135 -17.64 30.36 -11.97
N ILE A 136 -16.92 29.61 -12.81
CA ILE A 136 -15.46 29.57 -12.84
C ILE A 136 -14.96 30.45 -13.97
N LYS A 137 -14.01 31.33 -13.67
CA LYS A 137 -13.25 32.04 -14.70
C LYS A 137 -12.25 31.08 -15.32
N PHE A 138 -12.45 30.67 -16.57
CA PHE A 138 -11.53 29.76 -17.27
C PHE A 138 -10.60 30.49 -18.26
N PHE A 139 -10.84 31.78 -18.51
CA PHE A 139 -9.96 32.62 -19.32
C PHE A 139 -10.03 34.09 -18.89
N GLU A 140 -8.90 34.78 -18.96
CA GLU A 140 -8.77 36.23 -18.73
C GLU A 140 -7.79 36.84 -19.72
N THR A 141 -6.67 36.17 -19.96
CA THR A 141 -5.69 36.57 -20.95
C THR A 141 -4.92 35.36 -21.46
N TYR A 142 -4.27 35.52 -22.62
CA TYR A 142 -3.35 34.52 -23.13
C TYR A 142 -1.93 34.81 -22.61
N PRO A 143 -1.31 33.91 -21.83
CA PRO A 143 -0.03 34.20 -21.19
C PRO A 143 1.11 34.28 -22.21
N GLU A 144 1.92 35.33 -22.10
CA GLU A 144 3.15 35.46 -22.89
C GLU A 144 4.21 34.43 -22.47
N GLN A 145 5.05 34.05 -23.42
CA GLN A 145 6.18 33.11 -23.26
C GLN A 145 7.45 33.68 -23.92
N PRO A 146 8.65 33.45 -23.37
CA PRO A 146 8.92 32.75 -22.11
C PRO A 146 8.50 33.58 -20.89
N LYS A 147 8.16 32.91 -19.79
CA LYS A 147 7.84 33.55 -18.51
C LYS A 147 9.13 33.99 -17.80
N GLU A 148 8.98 34.93 -16.87
CA GLU A 148 10.07 35.35 -15.98
C GLU A 148 10.58 34.19 -15.11
N GLU A 149 11.83 34.25 -14.69
CA GLU A 149 12.43 33.22 -13.83
C GLU A 149 11.76 33.20 -12.44
N LYS A 150 11.28 32.02 -12.01
CA LYS A 150 10.73 31.81 -10.66
C LYS A 150 11.63 30.90 -9.82
N ASN A 151 11.27 30.65 -8.56
CA ASN A 151 12.08 29.77 -7.72
C ASN A 151 11.98 28.31 -8.19
N TRP A 152 10.76 27.83 -8.43
CA TRP A 152 10.50 26.46 -8.86
C TRP A 152 9.71 26.44 -10.17
N THR A 153 10.06 25.51 -11.05
CA THR A 153 9.15 25.04 -12.11
C THR A 153 8.74 23.61 -11.78
N VAL A 154 7.45 23.41 -11.52
CA VAL A 154 6.83 22.10 -11.29
C VAL A 154 6.23 21.64 -12.61
N MET A 155 6.77 20.56 -13.16
CA MET A 155 6.34 19.95 -14.41
C MET A 155 5.54 18.69 -14.09
N VAL A 156 4.29 18.59 -14.54
CA VAL A 156 3.46 17.40 -14.32
C VAL A 156 3.19 16.72 -15.67
N TYR A 157 3.70 15.51 -15.84
CA TYR A 157 3.46 14.67 -17.01
C TYR A 157 2.35 13.67 -16.70
N MET A 158 1.13 14.01 -17.11
CA MET A 158 -0.10 13.37 -16.65
C MET A 158 -0.70 12.49 -17.75
N VAL A 159 -0.45 11.18 -17.66
CA VAL A 159 -1.01 10.20 -18.60
C VAL A 159 -2.38 9.76 -18.08
N GLY A 160 -3.45 10.30 -18.66
CA GLY A 160 -4.82 10.16 -18.14
C GLY A 160 -5.30 8.71 -18.06
N SER A 161 -4.88 7.84 -18.98
CA SER A 161 -5.13 6.40 -18.94
C SER A 161 -6.62 6.04 -18.80
N ASN A 162 -6.91 4.87 -18.24
CA ASN A 162 -8.24 4.52 -17.76
C ASN A 162 -8.62 5.19 -16.42
N LEU A 163 -7.69 5.89 -15.76
CA LEU A 163 -7.98 6.70 -14.55
C LEU A 163 -8.80 7.96 -14.89
N GLU A 164 -8.69 8.42 -16.13
CA GLU A 164 -9.43 9.57 -16.68
C GLU A 164 -10.54 9.16 -17.66
N ALA A 165 -10.52 7.90 -18.11
CA ALA A 165 -11.52 7.39 -19.04
C ALA A 165 -12.91 7.28 -18.40
N LYS A 166 -13.94 7.21 -19.23
CA LYS A 166 -15.31 6.97 -18.78
C LYS A 166 -15.37 5.69 -17.95
N PRO A 167 -15.86 5.75 -16.69
CA PRO A 167 -15.96 4.58 -15.85
C PRO A 167 -16.80 3.46 -16.48
N PHE A 168 -16.27 2.24 -16.54
CA PHE A 168 -17.06 1.05 -16.87
C PHE A 168 -18.16 0.77 -15.83
N ARG A 169 -18.02 1.30 -14.61
CA ARG A 169 -19.00 1.26 -13.52
C ARG A 169 -19.43 2.67 -13.18
N ARG A 170 -20.74 2.93 -13.08
CA ARG A 170 -21.28 4.23 -12.63
C ARG A 170 -20.59 4.65 -11.31
N GLY A 171 -20.05 5.87 -11.27
CA GLY A 171 -19.57 6.50 -10.05
C GLY A 171 -18.06 6.45 -9.74
N LEU A 172 -17.19 5.89 -10.61
CA LEU A 172 -15.74 6.10 -10.41
C LEU A 172 -15.36 7.53 -10.84
N PRO A 173 -14.56 8.25 -10.03
CA PRO A 173 -14.15 9.62 -10.36
C PRO A 173 -13.04 9.66 -11.42
N ARG A 174 -12.89 10.82 -12.05
CA ARG A 174 -11.85 11.15 -13.04
C ARG A 174 -10.67 11.77 -12.31
N TRP A 175 -9.70 10.95 -11.95
CA TRP A 175 -8.67 11.36 -11.00
C TRP A 175 -7.76 12.46 -11.55
N ALA A 176 -7.38 12.39 -12.83
CA ALA A 176 -6.56 13.42 -13.45
C ALA A 176 -7.27 14.78 -13.46
N SER A 177 -8.57 14.80 -13.77
CA SER A 177 -9.39 16.03 -13.68
C SER A 177 -9.51 16.56 -12.25
N LYS A 178 -9.65 15.68 -11.25
CA LYS A 178 -9.69 16.10 -9.84
C LYS A 178 -8.38 16.74 -9.40
N ASP A 179 -7.25 16.16 -9.77
CA ASP A 179 -5.94 16.69 -9.39
C ASP A 179 -5.64 18.02 -10.10
N ILE A 180 -6.11 18.20 -11.34
CA ILE A 180 -6.10 19.52 -11.98
C ILE A 180 -6.91 20.54 -11.17
N VAL A 181 -8.06 20.16 -10.61
CA VAL A 181 -8.84 21.06 -9.75
C VAL A 181 -8.10 21.40 -8.46
N GLU A 182 -7.41 20.44 -7.84
CA GLU A 182 -6.52 20.71 -6.71
C GLU A 182 -5.39 21.68 -7.09
N MET A 183 -4.81 21.51 -8.28
CA MET A 183 -3.79 22.42 -8.81
C MET A 183 -4.32 23.84 -9.02
N LEU A 184 -5.57 24.00 -9.46
CA LEU A 184 -6.22 25.31 -9.61
C LEU A 184 -6.51 25.99 -8.26
N GLN A 185 -6.68 25.21 -7.19
CA GLN A 185 -6.82 25.73 -5.83
C GLN A 185 -5.47 26.11 -5.20
N GLY A 186 -4.38 25.51 -5.68
CA GLY A 186 -3.02 25.80 -5.25
C GLY A 186 -2.56 27.22 -5.60
N THR A 187 -1.57 27.72 -4.84
CA THR A 187 -0.98 29.04 -5.08
C THR A 187 0.30 28.92 -5.91
N THR A 188 0.48 29.77 -6.92
CA THR A 188 1.62 29.73 -7.87
C THR A 188 2.35 31.07 -8.03
N ASN A 189 2.41 31.89 -6.97
CA ASN A 189 3.06 33.22 -7.06
C ASN A 189 4.57 33.12 -7.33
N ASN A 190 5.24 32.15 -6.70
CA ASN A 190 6.69 31.96 -6.71
C ASN A 190 7.13 30.69 -7.45
N SER A 191 6.19 29.95 -8.03
CA SER A 191 6.44 28.75 -8.84
C SER A 191 5.71 28.83 -10.19
N HIS A 192 6.28 28.19 -11.22
CA HIS A 192 5.55 27.86 -12.44
C HIS A 192 4.97 26.46 -12.28
N LEU A 193 3.70 26.27 -12.64
CA LEU A 193 3.07 24.95 -12.72
C LEU A 193 2.68 24.67 -14.16
N VAL A 194 3.36 23.70 -14.78
CA VAL A 194 3.14 23.34 -16.18
C VAL A 194 2.81 21.88 -16.31
N LEU A 195 1.81 21.59 -17.15
CA LEU A 195 1.29 20.26 -17.34
C LEU A 195 1.48 19.84 -18.80
N THR A 196 1.71 18.56 -19.02
CA THR A 196 1.28 17.93 -20.27
C THR A 196 0.27 16.84 -19.96
N THR A 197 -0.87 16.89 -20.65
CA THR A 197 -2.02 15.99 -20.45
C THR A 197 -2.38 15.27 -21.74
N GLY A 198 -3.07 14.15 -21.61
CA GLY A 198 -3.53 13.32 -22.73
C GLY A 198 -3.57 11.85 -22.34
N GLY A 199 -3.41 10.96 -23.32
CA GLY A 199 -3.21 9.53 -23.06
C GLY A 199 -4.42 8.77 -22.54
N SER A 200 -5.64 9.29 -22.78
CA SER A 200 -6.90 8.64 -22.41
C SER A 200 -7.85 8.49 -23.61
N THR A 201 -8.83 7.60 -23.49
CA THR A 201 -9.96 7.48 -24.42
C THR A 201 -11.06 8.51 -24.18
N ARG A 202 -11.00 9.29 -23.08
CA ARG A 202 -11.95 10.39 -22.81
C ARG A 202 -11.83 11.46 -23.89
N ASN A 203 -12.97 11.99 -24.36
CA ASN A 203 -12.98 13.19 -25.20
C ASN A 203 -12.22 14.33 -24.50
N GLY A 204 -11.44 15.10 -25.26
CA GLY A 204 -10.56 16.14 -24.74
C GLY A 204 -9.19 15.64 -24.28
N TRP A 205 -8.99 14.33 -24.13
CA TRP A 205 -7.74 13.70 -23.65
C TRP A 205 -7.09 12.75 -24.66
N THR A 206 -7.63 12.66 -25.88
CA THR A 206 -7.07 11.84 -26.97
C THR A 206 -5.87 12.49 -27.66
N THR A 207 -5.72 13.81 -27.55
CA THR A 207 -4.55 14.58 -28.01
C THR A 207 -3.66 14.97 -26.84
N VAL A 208 -2.38 15.19 -27.12
CA VAL A 208 -1.40 15.63 -26.11
C VAL A 208 -1.38 17.14 -26.05
N LYS A 209 -1.71 17.70 -24.89
CA LYS A 209 -1.77 19.15 -24.67
C LYS A 209 -0.72 19.58 -23.66
N ARG A 210 -0.19 20.78 -23.85
CA ARG A 210 0.67 21.47 -22.88
C ARG A 210 -0.06 22.67 -22.30
N SER A 211 -0.01 22.83 -20.99
CA SER A 211 -0.72 23.90 -20.30
C SER A 211 0.08 24.52 -19.16
N LEU A 212 -0.28 25.76 -18.83
CA LEU A 212 0.19 26.50 -17.65
C LEU A 212 -0.99 26.66 -16.69
N ILE A 213 -0.78 26.37 -15.42
CA ILE A 213 -1.73 26.72 -14.36
C ILE A 213 -1.22 27.96 -13.63
N GLU A 214 -2.01 29.03 -13.65
CA GLU A 214 -1.70 30.31 -13.04
C GLU A 214 -3.00 31.02 -12.63
N ASN A 215 -3.02 31.65 -11.44
CA ASN A 215 -4.18 32.41 -10.94
C ASN A 215 -5.51 31.62 -10.93
N GLY A 216 -5.44 30.32 -10.61
CA GLY A 216 -6.61 29.44 -10.61
C GLY A 216 -7.20 29.16 -12.00
N GLN A 217 -6.41 29.34 -13.06
CA GLN A 217 -6.79 29.07 -14.44
C GLN A 217 -5.83 28.08 -15.09
N GLN A 218 -6.36 27.23 -15.98
CA GLN A 218 -5.56 26.37 -16.86
C GLN A 218 -5.53 26.97 -18.26
N HIS A 219 -4.37 27.44 -18.68
CA HIS A 219 -4.14 27.95 -20.03
C HIS A 219 -3.54 26.85 -20.90
N VAL A 220 -4.28 26.34 -21.88
CA VAL A 220 -3.71 25.45 -22.90
C VAL A 220 -2.84 26.27 -23.86
N LEU A 221 -1.58 25.87 -24.00
CA LEU A 221 -0.54 26.61 -24.70
C LEU A 221 -0.20 25.97 -26.04
N GLN A 222 -0.26 24.65 -26.13
CA GLN A 222 -0.04 23.89 -27.35
C GLN A 222 -0.93 22.63 -27.34
N ASP A 223 -1.59 22.34 -28.47
CA ASP A 223 -2.13 21.00 -28.75
C ASP A 223 -1.20 20.34 -29.77
N LEU A 224 -0.57 19.23 -29.37
CA LEU A 224 0.40 18.49 -30.18
C LEU A 224 -0.26 17.42 -31.07
N GLY A 225 -1.59 17.34 -31.04
CA GLY A 225 -2.39 16.35 -31.76
C GLY A 225 -2.34 14.96 -31.14
N GLU A 226 -2.79 13.98 -31.91
CA GLU A 226 -2.80 12.57 -31.52
C GLU A 226 -1.36 12.03 -31.45
N LYS A 227 -0.79 12.03 -30.24
CA LYS A 227 0.53 11.47 -29.95
C LYS A 227 0.43 10.51 -28.78
N SER A 228 1.28 9.49 -28.80
CA SER A 228 1.42 8.59 -27.67
C SER A 228 2.26 9.25 -26.58
N MET A 229 1.73 9.31 -25.36
CA MET A 229 2.43 9.70 -24.15
C MET A 229 3.28 8.57 -23.56
N ALA A 230 3.16 7.34 -24.08
CA ALA A 230 4.06 6.23 -23.73
C ALA A 230 5.38 6.26 -24.53
N GLU A 231 5.55 7.20 -25.47
CA GLU A 231 6.79 7.33 -26.26
C GLU A 231 7.82 8.20 -25.53
N PRO A 232 9.12 7.78 -25.49
CA PRO A 232 10.19 8.53 -24.83
C PRO A 232 10.30 10.00 -25.25
N GLN A 233 10.07 10.25 -26.55
CA GLN A 233 10.21 11.58 -27.13
C GLN A 233 9.16 12.56 -26.59
N THR A 234 7.95 12.08 -26.29
CA THR A 234 6.87 12.95 -25.77
C THR A 234 7.23 13.50 -24.40
N LEU A 235 7.83 12.67 -23.54
CA LEU A 235 8.33 13.08 -22.22
C LEU A 235 9.55 14.02 -22.35
N SER A 236 10.54 13.66 -23.17
CA SER A 236 11.74 14.51 -23.31
C SER A 236 11.43 15.87 -23.92
N ASP A 237 10.56 15.93 -24.93
CA ASP A 237 10.11 17.18 -25.53
C ASP A 237 9.37 18.06 -24.51
N PHE A 238 8.58 17.47 -23.61
CA PHE A 238 7.84 18.21 -22.59
C PHE A 238 8.78 18.86 -21.56
N VAL A 239 9.77 18.11 -21.05
CA VAL A 239 10.71 18.66 -20.07
C VAL A 239 11.56 19.78 -20.69
N THR A 240 12.04 19.58 -21.91
CA THR A 240 12.84 20.59 -22.62
C THR A 240 12.02 21.82 -22.96
N TRP A 241 10.77 21.65 -23.42
CA TRP A 241 9.86 22.76 -23.65
C TRP A 241 9.56 23.53 -22.35
N SER A 242 9.36 22.82 -21.25
CA SER A 242 9.06 23.43 -19.94
C SER A 242 10.21 24.29 -19.45
N LYS A 243 11.45 23.78 -19.48
CA LYS A 243 12.64 24.56 -19.07
C LYS A 243 12.89 25.77 -19.96
N ALA A 244 12.62 25.66 -21.27
CA ALA A 244 12.82 26.76 -22.21
C ALA A 244 11.82 27.91 -22.02
N ASN A 245 10.57 27.60 -21.67
CA ASN A 245 9.49 28.59 -21.57
C ASN A 245 9.20 29.05 -20.14
N PHE A 246 9.62 28.27 -19.14
CA PHE A 246 9.37 28.50 -17.71
C PHE A 246 10.67 28.33 -16.92
N PRO A 247 11.62 29.26 -17.10
CA PRO A 247 12.89 29.21 -16.37
C PRO A 247 12.66 29.29 -14.85
N ALA A 248 13.44 28.53 -14.11
CA ALA A 248 13.48 28.56 -12.66
C ALA A 248 14.85 28.14 -12.10
N GLN A 249 15.06 28.42 -10.82
CA GLN A 249 16.25 28.01 -10.07
C GLN A 249 16.26 26.50 -9.81
N HIS A 250 15.07 25.94 -9.53
CA HIS A 250 14.85 24.53 -9.25
C HIS A 250 13.75 23.92 -10.13
N TYR A 251 13.86 22.63 -10.43
CA TYR A 251 12.93 21.90 -11.30
C TYR A 251 12.48 20.59 -10.66
N ALA A 252 11.16 20.43 -10.54
CA ALA A 252 10.52 19.18 -10.18
C ALA A 252 9.79 18.59 -11.38
N LEU A 253 9.94 17.29 -11.62
CA LEU A 253 9.13 16.54 -12.58
C LEU A 253 8.25 15.55 -11.82
N ILE A 254 6.94 15.64 -11.98
CA ILE A 254 5.95 14.75 -11.40
C ILE A 254 5.41 13.85 -12.51
N LEU A 255 5.49 12.54 -12.31
CA LEU A 255 5.01 11.50 -13.22
C LEU A 255 3.70 10.93 -12.64
N TRP A 256 2.57 11.44 -13.13
CA TRP A 256 1.21 11.05 -12.74
C TRP A 256 0.61 10.01 -13.69
N SER A 257 0.33 8.79 -13.21
CA SER A 257 -0.50 7.76 -13.88
C SER A 257 -0.46 6.42 -13.11
N HIS A 258 -0.76 5.31 -13.80
CA HIS A 258 -0.31 3.97 -13.40
C HIS A 258 1.21 3.84 -13.41
N GLY A 259 1.72 3.10 -12.43
CA GLY A 259 3.10 2.61 -12.38
C GLY A 259 3.15 1.09 -12.20
N ALA A 260 4.26 0.49 -12.61
CA ALA A 260 4.48 -0.95 -12.53
C ALA A 260 5.94 -1.31 -12.17
N GLY A 261 6.69 -0.36 -11.59
CA GLY A 261 8.12 -0.52 -11.28
C GLY A 261 8.93 -0.86 -12.52
N THR A 262 9.60 -2.01 -12.55
CA THR A 262 10.45 -2.45 -13.69
C THR A 262 9.70 -2.64 -15.02
N GLN A 263 8.38 -2.79 -15.00
CA GLN A 263 7.58 -2.87 -16.22
C GLN A 263 7.33 -1.49 -16.85
N GLY A 264 7.52 -0.40 -16.10
CA GLY A 264 7.44 0.97 -16.61
C GLY A 264 6.36 1.84 -15.95
N TYR A 265 6.06 2.94 -16.64
CA TYR A 265 5.21 4.03 -16.17
C TYR A 265 4.24 4.51 -17.27
N GLY A 266 3.05 5.00 -16.89
CA GLY A 266 2.19 5.77 -17.77
C GLY A 266 1.44 4.93 -18.80
N LEU A 267 0.34 4.30 -18.41
CA LEU A 267 -0.53 3.55 -19.31
C LEU A 267 -1.29 4.52 -20.24
N ASP A 268 -0.95 4.53 -21.52
CA ASP A 268 -1.63 5.36 -22.51
C ASP A 268 -2.74 4.56 -23.22
N THR A 269 -4.00 4.82 -22.83
CA THR A 269 -5.17 4.15 -23.41
C THR A 269 -5.72 4.86 -24.64
N SER A 270 -5.17 6.02 -25.04
CA SER A 270 -5.62 6.77 -26.21
C SER A 270 -5.46 5.96 -27.52
N PRO A 271 -6.14 6.35 -28.61
CA PRO A 271 -5.94 5.71 -29.91
C PRO A 271 -4.48 5.70 -30.40
N ALA A 272 -3.73 6.75 -30.06
CA ALA A 272 -2.31 6.86 -30.39
C ALA A 272 -1.43 5.94 -29.52
N GLY A 273 -1.74 5.86 -28.21
CA GLY A 273 -1.02 5.03 -27.24
C GLY A 273 -1.29 3.54 -27.33
N LYS A 274 -2.50 3.14 -27.74
CA LYS A 274 -2.91 1.74 -27.96
C LYS A 274 -2.75 0.85 -26.71
N GLY A 275 -2.95 1.40 -25.52
CA GLY A 275 -2.84 0.68 -24.25
C GLY A 275 -1.41 0.33 -23.87
N LYS A 276 -0.41 1.04 -24.38
CA LYS A 276 1.00 0.81 -24.04
C LYS A 276 1.39 1.55 -22.77
N ILE A 277 2.36 0.99 -22.06
CA ILE A 277 3.08 1.65 -20.97
C ILE A 277 4.48 2.06 -21.47
N MET A 278 5.02 3.17 -20.97
CA MET A 278 6.43 3.51 -21.23
C MET A 278 7.30 2.57 -20.41
N SER A 279 7.91 1.58 -21.06
CA SER A 279 8.78 0.60 -20.39
C SER A 279 9.95 1.26 -19.66
N LEU A 280 10.57 0.59 -18.69
CA LEU A 280 11.74 1.12 -17.97
C LEU A 280 12.87 1.53 -18.93
N ASN A 281 13.10 0.78 -20.01
CA ASN A 281 14.07 1.13 -21.05
C ASN A 281 13.73 2.43 -21.77
N GLN A 282 12.46 2.59 -22.12
CA GLN A 282 11.96 3.79 -22.79
C GLN A 282 12.00 5.01 -21.85
N LEU A 283 11.67 4.82 -20.57
CA LEU A 283 11.79 5.87 -19.55
C LEU A 283 13.25 6.30 -19.37
N HIS A 284 14.18 5.35 -19.26
CA HIS A 284 15.60 5.67 -19.23
C HIS A 284 16.08 6.36 -20.51
N GLN A 285 15.61 5.94 -21.70
CA GLN A 285 15.91 6.62 -22.96
C GLN A 285 15.42 8.08 -22.95
N ALA A 286 14.22 8.34 -22.42
CA ALA A 286 13.71 9.70 -22.26
C ALA A 286 14.62 10.50 -21.32
N TYR A 287 14.99 9.93 -20.18
CA TYR A 287 15.87 10.56 -19.19
C TYR A 287 17.25 10.90 -19.75
N GLN A 288 17.86 9.99 -20.51
CA GLN A 288 19.12 10.25 -21.20
C GLN A 288 19.00 11.38 -22.23
N THR A 289 17.91 11.39 -22.99
CA THR A 289 17.64 12.45 -23.99
C THR A 289 17.50 13.80 -23.31
N ILE A 290 16.76 13.88 -22.20
CA ILE A 290 16.64 15.11 -21.40
C ILE A 290 18.00 15.51 -20.84
N ARG A 291 18.74 14.57 -20.25
CA ARG A 291 20.02 14.83 -19.60
C ARG A 291 21.06 15.43 -20.56
N GLN A 292 21.00 15.06 -21.83
CA GLN A 292 21.84 15.62 -22.91
C GLN A 292 21.47 17.07 -23.26
N GLN A 293 20.25 17.50 -22.94
CA GLN A 293 19.72 18.83 -23.29
C GLN A 293 19.74 19.81 -22.11
N ILE A 294 20.09 19.34 -20.90
CA ILE A 294 20.15 20.17 -19.69
C ILE A 294 21.54 20.14 -19.06
N GLU A 295 21.99 21.25 -18.50
CA GLU A 295 23.32 21.35 -17.90
C GLU A 295 23.42 20.58 -16.57
N LYS A 296 22.43 20.83 -15.69
CA LYS A 296 22.33 20.26 -14.35
C LYS A 296 21.21 19.21 -14.28
N PRO A 297 21.35 18.16 -13.47
CA PRO A 297 20.24 17.27 -13.13
C PRO A 297 19.03 18.05 -12.62
N LEU A 298 17.84 17.48 -12.75
CA LEU A 298 16.65 17.98 -12.07
C LEU A 298 16.82 17.85 -10.55
N ASP A 299 16.18 18.72 -9.78
CA ASP A 299 16.23 18.66 -8.33
C ASP A 299 15.54 17.42 -7.81
N ILE A 300 14.39 17.08 -8.40
CA ILE A 300 13.61 15.90 -8.02
C ILE A 300 12.74 15.36 -9.16
N ILE A 301 12.57 14.04 -9.16
CA ILE A 301 11.46 13.36 -9.83
C ILE A 301 10.53 12.75 -8.78
N VAL A 302 9.24 13.07 -8.85
CA VAL A 302 8.19 12.51 -8.00
C VAL A 302 7.37 11.55 -8.84
N TYR A 303 7.19 10.33 -8.36
CA TYR A 303 6.25 9.39 -8.94
C TYR A 303 4.96 9.46 -8.14
N ASP A 304 3.90 9.89 -8.83
CA ASP A 304 2.50 9.82 -8.38
C ASP A 304 1.89 8.65 -9.15
N ALA A 305 2.40 7.47 -8.83
CA ALA A 305 2.23 6.24 -9.57
C ALA A 305 2.63 5.03 -8.72
N CYS A 306 1.82 3.98 -8.79
CA CYS A 306 2.01 2.73 -8.07
C CYS A 306 3.40 2.09 -8.29
N LEU A 307 3.97 1.54 -7.22
CA LEU A 307 5.11 0.62 -7.26
C LEU A 307 6.40 1.19 -7.87
N MET A 308 6.56 2.51 -7.89
CA MET A 308 7.75 3.17 -8.46
C MET A 308 8.89 3.32 -7.46
N GLY A 309 8.66 3.04 -6.17
CA GLY A 309 9.64 3.00 -5.09
C GLY A 309 10.49 1.73 -5.12
N THR A 310 11.08 1.43 -6.27
CA THR A 310 12.03 0.32 -6.46
C THR A 310 13.43 0.83 -6.72
N ILE A 311 14.44 0.04 -6.35
CA ILE A 311 15.84 0.43 -6.53
C ILE A 311 16.22 0.51 -8.02
N GLU A 312 15.61 -0.31 -8.88
CA GLU A 312 15.80 -0.27 -10.34
C GLU A 312 15.29 1.05 -10.94
N VAL A 313 14.14 1.53 -10.46
CA VAL A 313 13.62 2.84 -10.86
C VAL A 313 14.53 3.94 -10.34
N ALA A 314 15.02 3.84 -9.10
CA ALA A 314 15.97 4.81 -8.54
C ALA A 314 17.26 4.91 -9.38
N GLU A 315 17.82 3.77 -9.85
CA GLU A 315 19.02 3.72 -10.70
C GLU A 315 18.84 4.51 -12.00
N ILE A 316 17.74 4.30 -12.73
CA ILE A 316 17.53 5.06 -13.96
C ILE A 316 17.20 6.53 -13.65
N THR A 317 16.53 6.82 -12.55
CA THR A 317 16.14 8.18 -12.15
C THR A 317 17.36 9.01 -11.78
N ALA A 318 18.37 8.40 -11.16
CA ALA A 318 19.64 9.04 -10.81
C ALA A 318 20.42 9.56 -12.02
N THR A 319 20.10 9.07 -13.23
CA THR A 319 20.70 9.59 -14.48
C THR A 319 20.18 10.98 -14.87
N LEU A 320 19.03 11.39 -14.32
CA LEU A 320 18.39 12.68 -14.64
C LEU A 320 18.20 13.59 -13.42
N ALA A 321 18.05 13.05 -12.20
CA ALA A 321 17.70 13.84 -11.02
C ALA A 321 18.55 13.53 -9.77
N ASN A 322 18.58 14.47 -8.83
CA ASN A 322 19.30 14.34 -7.56
C ASN A 322 18.46 13.69 -6.45
N ALA A 323 17.13 13.73 -6.55
CA ALA A 323 16.20 13.14 -5.58
C ALA A 323 15.05 12.41 -6.26
N MET A 324 14.45 11.46 -5.53
CA MET A 324 13.22 10.76 -5.91
C MET A 324 12.23 10.73 -4.74
N ALA A 325 10.93 10.77 -5.04
CA ALA A 325 9.88 10.41 -4.09
C ALA A 325 8.91 9.42 -4.77
N ALA A 326 8.58 8.31 -4.10
CA ALA A 326 7.73 7.25 -4.65
C ALA A 326 7.22 6.26 -3.60
N SER A 327 6.12 5.57 -3.90
CA SER A 327 5.61 4.41 -3.16
C SER A 327 6.21 3.07 -3.64
N ALA A 328 6.62 2.21 -2.71
CA ALA A 328 7.00 0.82 -3.01
C ALA A 328 5.77 -0.06 -3.31
N GLU A 329 4.58 0.37 -2.88
CA GLU A 329 3.27 -0.28 -2.99
C GLU A 329 2.35 0.44 -4.00
N LEU A 330 1.18 -0.12 -4.27
CA LEU A 330 0.06 0.57 -4.90
C LEU A 330 -0.29 1.87 -4.14
N GLU A 331 -0.63 2.90 -4.89
CA GLU A 331 -1.08 4.17 -4.32
C GLU A 331 -2.62 4.26 -4.36
N PRO A 332 -3.25 4.94 -3.39
CA PRO A 332 -4.64 5.33 -3.51
C PRO A 332 -4.85 6.17 -4.78
N ALA A 333 -6.01 6.01 -5.40
CA ALA A 333 -6.25 6.62 -6.70
C ALA A 333 -6.34 8.16 -6.69
N HIS A 334 -6.44 8.78 -5.51
CA HIS A 334 -6.37 10.24 -5.33
C HIS A 334 -4.93 10.80 -5.38
N GLY A 335 -3.91 9.95 -5.31
CA GLY A 335 -2.51 10.39 -5.49
C GLY A 335 -2.00 11.37 -4.44
N ILE A 336 -1.14 12.31 -4.88
CA ILE A 336 -0.61 13.38 -4.02
C ILE A 336 -1.56 14.58 -3.98
N ASP A 337 -1.59 15.28 -2.84
CA ASP A 337 -2.37 16.51 -2.68
C ASP A 337 -1.68 17.71 -3.33
N TYR A 338 -2.13 18.08 -4.53
CA TYR A 338 -1.51 19.17 -5.31
C TYR A 338 -1.79 20.54 -4.70
N ALA A 339 -2.97 20.73 -4.08
CA ALA A 339 -3.33 21.98 -3.43
C ALA A 339 -2.41 22.25 -2.24
N HIS A 340 -2.17 21.22 -1.41
CA HIS A 340 -1.21 21.24 -0.32
C HIS A 340 0.22 21.51 -0.82
N LEU A 341 0.66 20.75 -1.84
CA LEU A 341 2.00 20.90 -2.41
C LEU A 341 2.26 22.35 -2.84
N LEU A 342 1.40 22.89 -3.70
CA LEU A 342 1.59 24.22 -4.29
C LEU A 342 1.52 25.33 -3.24
N SER A 343 0.56 25.25 -2.32
CA SER A 343 0.41 26.23 -1.25
C SER A 343 1.64 26.26 -0.32
N ASN A 344 2.20 25.10 0.02
CA ASN A 344 3.35 25.03 0.92
C ASN A 344 4.65 25.46 0.24
N ILE A 345 4.90 25.09 -1.03
CA ILE A 345 6.13 25.53 -1.72
C ILE A 345 6.10 27.02 -2.07
N ASP A 346 4.90 27.61 -2.23
CA ASP A 346 4.75 29.05 -2.44
C ASP A 346 4.98 29.83 -1.14
N ALA A 347 4.41 29.35 -0.03
CA ALA A 347 4.55 29.98 1.29
C ALA A 347 5.96 29.81 1.88
N SER A 348 6.54 28.62 1.74
CA SER A 348 7.86 28.24 2.24
C SER A 348 8.65 27.51 1.16
N LYS A 349 9.42 28.30 0.41
CA LYS A 349 10.28 27.86 -0.69
C LYS A 349 11.23 26.74 -0.26
N PRO A 350 11.12 25.53 -0.84
CA PRO A 350 12.12 24.48 -0.62
C PRO A 350 13.46 24.87 -1.25
N ASP A 351 14.56 24.57 -0.56
CA ASP A 351 15.92 24.91 -1.01
C ASP A 351 16.52 23.85 -1.96
N ASN A 352 15.94 22.65 -2.00
CA ASN A 352 16.40 21.53 -2.81
C ASN A 352 15.29 20.48 -3.02
N GLY A 353 15.58 19.46 -3.82
CA GLY A 353 14.65 18.37 -4.13
C GLY A 353 14.18 17.55 -2.92
N LEU A 354 15.01 17.34 -1.89
CA LEU A 354 14.60 16.58 -0.70
C LEU A 354 13.63 17.38 0.17
N ASP A 355 13.82 18.69 0.28
CA ASP A 355 12.86 19.56 0.97
C ASP A 355 11.51 19.61 0.23
N PHE A 356 11.54 19.64 -1.11
CA PHE A 356 10.34 19.51 -1.94
C PHE A 356 9.65 18.16 -1.70
N ALA A 357 10.42 17.06 -1.68
CA ALA A 357 9.91 15.71 -1.43
C ALA A 357 9.21 15.59 -0.07
N ARG A 358 9.71 16.28 0.98
CA ARG A 358 9.08 16.26 2.31
C ARG A 358 7.70 16.90 2.28
N VAL A 359 7.54 18.00 1.53
CA VAL A 359 6.23 18.63 1.32
C VAL A 359 5.26 17.67 0.63
N VAL A 360 5.74 16.96 -0.40
CA VAL A 360 4.95 15.93 -1.11
C VAL A 360 4.52 14.82 -0.16
N LYS A 361 5.47 14.18 0.55
CA LYS A 361 5.15 13.08 1.47
C LYS A 361 4.17 13.52 2.55
N SER A 362 4.41 14.64 3.21
CA SER A 362 3.52 15.13 4.27
C SER A 362 2.10 15.38 3.76
N GLY A 363 1.97 15.96 2.56
CA GLY A 363 0.68 16.15 1.89
C GLY A 363 0.00 14.82 1.56
N TYR A 364 0.71 13.92 0.88
CA TYR A 364 0.21 12.58 0.53
C TYR A 364 -0.30 11.82 1.76
N ILE A 365 0.53 11.72 2.81
CA ILE A 365 0.15 11.03 4.04
C ILE A 365 -1.06 11.68 4.71
N GLN A 366 -1.09 13.00 4.85
CA GLN A 366 -2.23 13.66 5.49
C GLN A 366 -3.49 13.49 4.65
N HIS A 367 -3.39 13.62 3.33
CA HIS A 367 -4.50 13.43 2.41
C HIS A 367 -5.05 12.00 2.48
N THR A 368 -4.18 10.97 2.56
CA THR A 368 -4.65 9.60 2.76
C THR A 368 -5.42 9.41 4.08
N LYS A 369 -5.04 10.13 5.15
CA LYS A 369 -5.77 10.12 6.43
C LYS A 369 -7.12 10.83 6.30
N ASP A 370 -7.13 11.99 5.66
CA ASP A 370 -8.33 12.82 5.47
C ASP A 370 -9.37 12.13 4.56
N GLN A 371 -8.92 11.41 3.54
CA GLN A 371 -9.77 10.58 2.67
C GLN A 371 -10.19 9.25 3.32
N GLY A 372 -9.71 8.93 4.52
CA GLY A 372 -9.97 7.67 5.23
C GLY A 372 -9.33 6.45 4.56
N THR A 373 -8.47 6.63 3.55
CA THR A 373 -7.80 5.52 2.85
C THR A 373 -6.60 5.01 3.62
N PHE A 374 -6.05 5.80 4.56
CA PHE A 374 -4.88 5.42 5.34
C PHE A 374 -5.11 4.07 6.04
N ASP A 375 -6.17 3.91 6.82
CA ASP A 375 -6.42 2.68 7.60
C ASP A 375 -7.01 1.52 6.78
N THR A 376 -7.59 1.82 5.61
CA THR A 376 -8.27 0.82 4.77
C THR A 376 -7.40 0.27 3.64
N SER A 377 -6.24 0.88 3.40
CA SER A 377 -5.33 0.52 2.31
C SER A 377 -3.90 0.47 2.80
N GLN A 378 -3.04 -0.22 2.07
CA GLN A 378 -1.62 -0.25 2.36
C GLN A 378 -0.98 1.01 1.78
N ILE A 379 -0.34 1.80 2.64
CA ILE A 379 0.27 3.07 2.25
C ILE A 379 1.78 2.96 2.46
N THR A 380 2.56 3.29 1.43
CA THR A 380 4.01 3.48 1.55
C THR A 380 4.43 4.72 0.79
N TYR A 381 5.32 5.53 1.35
CA TYR A 381 5.89 6.65 0.60
C TYR A 381 7.27 7.00 1.13
N SER A 382 8.26 7.01 0.24
CA SER A 382 9.68 7.15 0.59
C SER A 382 10.37 8.25 -0.22
N LEU A 383 11.37 8.87 0.40
CA LEU A 383 12.21 9.92 -0.16
C LEU A 383 13.63 9.41 -0.32
N PHE A 384 14.22 9.61 -1.49
CA PHE A 384 15.53 9.07 -1.84
C PHE A 384 16.51 10.18 -2.26
N ASP A 385 17.69 10.23 -1.64
CA ASP A 385 18.85 11.00 -2.09
C ASP A 385 19.63 10.16 -3.13
N LEU A 386 19.38 10.44 -4.41
CA LEU A 386 19.97 9.70 -5.52
C LEU A 386 21.46 10.03 -5.70
N THR A 387 21.98 11.10 -5.08
CA THR A 387 23.41 11.41 -5.16
C THR A 387 24.28 10.38 -4.44
N LYS A 388 23.69 9.57 -3.56
CA LYS A 388 24.34 8.46 -2.85
C LYS A 388 24.32 7.16 -3.64
N LEU A 389 23.51 7.07 -4.70
CA LEU A 389 23.20 5.81 -5.35
C LEU A 389 24.43 5.19 -6.02
N ALA A 390 25.28 5.99 -6.67
CA ALA A 390 26.47 5.47 -7.36
C ALA A 390 27.40 4.64 -6.43
N SER A 391 27.62 5.10 -5.18
CA SER A 391 28.42 4.36 -4.20
C SER A 391 27.74 3.09 -3.72
N PHE A 392 26.40 3.11 -3.64
CA PHE A 392 25.62 1.92 -3.36
C PHE A 392 25.71 0.91 -4.51
N SER A 393 25.54 1.34 -5.77
CA SER A 393 25.59 0.47 -6.95
C SER A 393 26.92 -0.25 -7.08
N ASP A 394 28.05 0.44 -6.85
CA ASP A 394 29.39 -0.15 -6.85
C ASP A 394 29.53 -1.27 -5.79
N LYS A 395 28.97 -1.05 -4.60
CA LYS A 395 29.01 -2.02 -3.50
C LYS A 395 28.01 -3.16 -3.74
N PHE A 396 26.87 -2.86 -4.34
CA PHE A 396 25.83 -3.83 -4.65
C PHE A 396 26.28 -4.77 -5.77
N GLU A 397 27.09 -4.29 -6.72
CA GLU A 397 27.75 -5.16 -7.70
C GLU A 397 28.65 -6.18 -7.02
N GLN A 398 29.44 -5.79 -6.01
CA GLN A 398 30.26 -6.73 -5.25
C GLN A 398 29.39 -7.78 -4.54
N PHE A 399 28.30 -7.36 -3.89
CA PHE A 399 27.35 -8.28 -3.27
C PHE A 399 26.79 -9.28 -4.28
N ALA A 400 26.31 -8.81 -5.44
CA ALA A 400 25.69 -9.64 -6.46
C ALA A 400 26.68 -10.65 -7.07
N ILE A 401 27.95 -10.26 -7.26
CA ILE A 401 29.01 -11.16 -7.74
C ILE A 401 29.29 -12.26 -6.71
N GLU A 402 29.54 -11.89 -5.44
CA GLU A 402 29.83 -12.88 -4.39
C GLU A 402 28.64 -13.82 -4.15
N PHE A 403 27.42 -13.26 -4.16
CA PHE A 403 26.18 -14.02 -4.08
C PHE A 403 26.07 -15.06 -5.21
N LYS A 404 26.35 -14.66 -6.46
CA LYS A 404 26.34 -15.55 -7.61
C LYS A 404 27.42 -16.63 -7.53
N GLU A 405 28.65 -16.28 -7.14
CA GLU A 405 29.75 -17.25 -7.02
C GLU A 405 29.48 -18.28 -5.92
N LEU A 406 28.93 -17.86 -4.79
CA LEU A 406 28.47 -18.75 -3.73
C LEU A 406 27.44 -19.77 -4.26
N LEU A 407 26.48 -19.33 -5.07
CA LEU A 407 25.42 -20.19 -5.63
C LEU A 407 25.88 -21.10 -6.76
N LYS A 408 27.04 -20.84 -7.38
CA LYS A 408 27.66 -21.75 -8.36
C LYS A 408 28.34 -22.96 -7.70
N LEU A 409 28.65 -22.89 -6.40
CA LEU A 409 29.32 -23.98 -5.72
C LEU A 409 28.45 -25.24 -5.73
N LYS A 410 29.03 -26.37 -6.16
CA LYS A 410 28.31 -27.65 -6.26
C LYS A 410 27.78 -28.15 -4.91
N GLN A 411 28.35 -27.71 -3.80
CA GLN A 411 28.03 -28.13 -2.44
C GLN A 411 27.48 -26.98 -1.58
N PHE A 412 26.74 -26.03 -2.17
CA PHE A 412 26.05 -25.04 -1.36
C PHE A 412 25.04 -25.76 -0.44
N THR A 413 25.22 -25.72 0.87
CA THR A 413 24.40 -26.47 1.84
C THR A 413 23.35 -25.61 2.55
N SER A 414 23.50 -24.28 2.50
CA SER A 414 22.65 -23.33 3.20
C SER A 414 21.45 -22.85 2.36
N TYR A 415 20.87 -23.74 1.55
CA TYR A 415 19.66 -23.44 0.76
C TYR A 415 18.53 -22.94 1.64
N GLU A 416 18.30 -23.62 2.76
CA GLU A 416 17.29 -23.27 3.73
C GLU A 416 17.45 -21.85 4.26
N THR A 417 18.67 -21.46 4.60
CA THR A 417 19.00 -20.11 5.07
C THR A 417 18.69 -19.03 4.03
N LEU A 418 19.13 -19.23 2.78
CA LEU A 418 18.85 -18.29 1.70
C LEU A 418 17.36 -18.22 1.36
N SER A 419 16.69 -19.38 1.27
CA SER A 419 15.26 -19.43 1.05
C SER A 419 14.50 -18.71 2.15
N ARG A 420 14.86 -18.92 3.42
CA ARG A 420 14.27 -18.23 4.58
C ARG A 420 14.43 -16.72 4.45
N GLY A 421 15.61 -16.23 4.06
CA GLY A 421 15.83 -14.81 3.88
C GLY A 421 14.98 -14.19 2.77
N ILE A 422 14.81 -14.89 1.64
CA ILE A 422 13.90 -14.46 0.55
C ILE A 422 12.42 -14.51 0.98
N ILE A 423 12.01 -15.58 1.68
CA ILE A 423 10.65 -15.76 2.22
C ILE A 423 10.28 -14.66 3.21
N ARG A 424 11.23 -14.27 4.06
CA ARG A 424 11.03 -13.28 5.12
C ARG A 424 11.00 -11.85 4.59
N ALA A 425 11.49 -11.61 3.38
CA ALA A 425 11.40 -10.30 2.76
C ALA A 425 9.95 -10.06 2.31
N PRO A 426 9.27 -9.02 2.83
CA PRO A 426 7.91 -8.70 2.41
C PRO A 426 7.81 -8.42 0.92
N GLY A 427 6.69 -8.79 0.30
CA GLY A 427 6.42 -8.56 -1.12
C GLY A 427 5.51 -7.35 -1.38
N TYR A 428 5.62 -6.76 -2.58
CA TYR A 428 4.76 -5.66 -3.05
C TYR A 428 4.20 -5.93 -4.47
N PRO A 429 2.91 -5.75 -4.74
CA PRO A 429 1.87 -5.53 -3.76
C PRO A 429 1.74 -6.68 -2.74
N LEU A 430 1.23 -6.45 -1.53
CA LEU A 430 0.75 -7.52 -0.64
C LEU A 430 -0.47 -8.21 -1.27
N ILE A 431 -0.25 -8.92 -2.36
CA ILE A 431 -1.13 -9.97 -2.82
C ILE A 431 -0.55 -11.23 -2.18
N GLU A 432 -1.40 -12.07 -1.59
CA GLU A 432 -1.12 -13.40 -1.00
C GLU A 432 -0.52 -14.42 -2.01
N ALA A 433 0.23 -13.95 -3.00
CA ALA A 433 0.76 -14.67 -4.14
C ALA A 433 2.27 -14.88 -4.09
N ALA A 434 2.96 -14.60 -2.97
CA ALA A 434 4.36 -14.99 -2.78
C ALA A 434 4.55 -16.52 -2.66
N ARG A 435 3.74 -17.33 -3.36
CA ARG A 435 3.95 -18.76 -3.52
C ARG A 435 5.35 -18.99 -4.09
N LEU A 436 6.28 -19.41 -3.23
CA LEU A 436 7.59 -19.97 -3.57
C LEU A 436 7.64 -21.46 -4.01
N PRO A 437 6.55 -22.23 -4.29
CA PRO A 437 6.68 -23.63 -4.71
C PRO A 437 7.64 -23.81 -5.90
N SER A 438 7.73 -22.80 -6.77
CA SER A 438 8.91 -22.59 -7.59
C SER A 438 9.09 -21.11 -7.92
N LEU A 439 10.33 -20.67 -8.08
CA LEU A 439 10.70 -19.43 -8.76
C LEU A 439 10.23 -19.40 -10.25
N ARG A 440 9.28 -20.25 -10.66
CA ARG A 440 8.78 -20.35 -12.04
C ARG A 440 7.26 -20.49 -12.18
N THR A 441 6.47 -20.67 -11.11
CA THR A 441 5.09 -21.18 -11.25
C THR A 441 3.98 -20.30 -10.69
N VAL A 442 4.11 -18.98 -10.77
CA VAL A 442 2.91 -18.12 -10.85
C VAL A 442 2.85 -17.61 -12.27
N SER A 443 1.94 -18.17 -13.06
CA SER A 443 1.95 -18.19 -14.52
C SER A 443 1.88 -16.84 -15.24
N ASP A 444 1.94 -15.70 -14.55
CA ASP A 444 1.80 -14.36 -15.16
C ASP A 444 2.80 -13.31 -14.63
N ASN A 445 3.58 -13.58 -13.58
CA ASN A 445 4.49 -12.58 -13.01
C ASN A 445 5.90 -12.68 -13.63
N GLN A 446 6.31 -11.61 -14.32
CA GLN A 446 7.64 -11.51 -14.96
C GLN A 446 8.79 -11.37 -13.95
N ALA A 447 8.50 -11.03 -12.69
CA ALA A 447 9.44 -10.91 -11.57
C ALA A 447 8.71 -11.06 -10.23
N ILE A 448 9.46 -11.24 -9.14
CA ILE A 448 8.96 -11.19 -7.76
C ILE A 448 9.50 -9.92 -7.12
N ARG A 449 8.62 -9.05 -6.63
CA ARG A 449 9.01 -7.80 -5.96
C ARG A 449 9.04 -7.99 -4.47
N ILE A 450 10.18 -7.68 -3.84
CA ILE A 450 10.39 -7.83 -2.40
C ILE A 450 11.08 -6.60 -1.81
N ASP A 451 11.01 -6.45 -0.50
CA ASP A 451 11.71 -5.39 0.23
C ASP A 451 13.23 -5.62 0.24
N LEU A 452 13.98 -4.69 -0.36
CA LEU A 452 15.44 -4.78 -0.51
C LEU A 452 16.16 -4.69 0.84
N TYR A 453 15.65 -3.84 1.72
CA TYR A 453 16.28 -3.61 3.01
C TYR A 453 16.17 -4.89 3.86
N ASN A 454 15.00 -5.54 3.85
CA ASN A 454 14.79 -6.80 4.56
C ASN A 454 15.64 -7.94 4.01
N ILE A 455 15.72 -8.14 2.68
CA ILE A 455 16.55 -9.24 2.15
C ILE A 455 18.03 -9.08 2.52
N LEU A 456 18.55 -7.85 2.57
CA LEU A 456 19.93 -7.60 3.01
C LEU A 456 20.12 -7.84 4.52
N GLN A 457 19.10 -7.57 5.34
CA GLN A 457 19.13 -7.87 6.77
C GLN A 457 18.98 -9.36 7.09
N THR A 458 18.20 -10.09 6.30
CA THR A 458 17.90 -11.50 6.58
C THR A 458 18.94 -12.43 5.96
N VAL A 459 19.32 -12.21 4.70
CA VAL A 459 20.30 -13.05 3.99
C VAL A 459 21.72 -12.62 4.33
N GLY A 460 21.98 -11.31 4.39
CA GLY A 460 23.32 -10.76 4.54
C GLY A 460 24.13 -11.35 5.71
N PRO A 461 23.60 -11.38 6.94
CA PRO A 461 24.33 -11.86 8.11
C PRO A 461 24.72 -13.34 8.05
N ASP A 462 24.04 -14.17 7.27
CA ASP A 462 24.21 -15.61 7.35
C ASP A 462 25.38 -16.14 6.52
N PHE A 463 25.93 -15.34 5.61
CA PHE A 463 26.99 -15.75 4.68
C PHE A 463 28.24 -14.91 4.85
N ALA A 464 29.35 -15.56 5.23
CA ALA A 464 30.60 -14.88 5.55
C ALA A 464 31.19 -14.11 4.35
N GLU A 465 30.96 -14.60 3.14
CA GLU A 465 31.43 -14.07 1.86
C GLU A 465 30.96 -12.62 1.63
N PHE A 466 29.71 -12.32 2.00
CA PHE A 466 29.11 -11.01 1.75
C PHE A 466 28.48 -10.36 2.99
N ARG A 467 28.65 -10.91 4.20
CA ARG A 467 28.14 -10.33 5.47
C ARG A 467 28.51 -8.87 5.66
N GLN A 468 29.79 -8.54 5.49
CA GLN A 468 30.26 -7.16 5.64
C GLN A 468 29.70 -6.28 4.51
N ILE A 469 29.59 -6.82 3.30
CA ILE A 469 29.04 -6.09 2.15
C ILE A 469 27.58 -5.74 2.40
N ALA A 470 26.76 -6.69 2.85
CA ALA A 470 25.37 -6.46 3.22
C ALA A 470 25.23 -5.43 4.35
N THR A 471 26.09 -5.51 5.37
CA THR A 471 26.11 -4.53 6.48
C THR A 471 26.43 -3.12 5.97
N ASP A 472 27.37 -2.98 5.04
CA ASP A 472 27.72 -1.70 4.43
C ASP A 472 26.58 -1.17 3.55
N LEU A 473 25.93 -2.05 2.77
CA LEU A 473 24.79 -1.72 1.94
C LEU A 473 23.61 -1.21 2.76
N LEU A 474 23.30 -1.83 3.91
CA LEU A 474 22.25 -1.35 4.82
C LEU A 474 22.51 0.08 5.31
N LYS A 475 23.76 0.38 5.70
CA LYS A 475 24.15 1.75 6.08
C LYS A 475 24.03 2.74 4.93
N MET A 476 24.34 2.30 3.70
CA MET A 476 24.17 3.13 2.50
C MET A 476 22.68 3.35 2.18
N LEU A 477 21.83 2.34 2.36
CA LEU A 477 20.38 2.49 2.21
C LEU A 477 19.81 3.49 3.21
N ASP A 478 20.30 3.53 4.45
CA ASP A 478 19.90 4.56 5.43
C ASP A 478 20.36 5.98 5.03
N GLN A 479 21.37 6.11 4.17
CA GLN A 479 21.80 7.39 3.61
C GLN A 479 21.00 7.77 2.34
N ILE A 480 20.59 6.77 1.56
CA ILE A 480 19.75 6.96 0.38
C ILE A 480 18.31 7.30 0.81
N ILE A 481 17.73 6.53 1.72
CA ILE A 481 16.34 6.66 2.15
C ILE A 481 16.28 7.64 3.32
N VAL A 482 16.19 8.93 3.00
CA VAL A 482 16.32 10.01 3.98
C VAL A 482 15.08 10.22 4.85
N ASP A 483 13.93 9.77 4.37
CA ASP A 483 12.65 9.86 5.06
C ASP A 483 11.65 8.89 4.41
N TYR A 484 10.71 8.35 5.20
CA TYR A 484 9.65 7.47 4.73
C TYR A 484 8.49 7.45 5.72
N GLU A 485 7.28 7.17 5.26
CA GLU A 485 6.13 6.87 6.12
C GLU A 485 5.30 5.78 5.48
N THR A 486 4.77 4.87 6.30
CA THR A 486 3.97 3.75 5.82
C THR A 486 2.81 3.49 6.79
N ASN A 487 1.63 3.17 6.27
CA ASN A 487 0.60 2.48 7.02
C ASN A 487 0.43 1.09 6.44
N ASP A 488 1.26 0.18 6.93
CA ASP A 488 1.40 -1.11 6.30
C ASP A 488 1.23 -2.24 7.31
N LYS A 489 0.37 -3.20 6.98
CA LYS A 489 0.29 -4.47 7.70
C LYS A 489 1.62 -5.24 7.61
N VAL A 490 2.44 -4.98 6.59
CA VAL A 490 3.82 -5.46 6.52
C VAL A 490 4.65 -4.94 7.70
N GLN A 491 4.44 -3.73 8.25
CA GLN A 491 5.19 -3.32 9.45
C GLN A 491 4.95 -4.25 10.64
N LYS A 492 3.78 -4.92 10.68
CA LYS A 492 3.51 -5.98 11.66
C LYS A 492 4.35 -7.23 11.42
N ILE A 493 4.73 -7.49 10.16
CA ILE A 493 5.67 -8.55 9.79
C ILE A 493 7.12 -8.13 10.11
N HIS A 494 7.51 -6.90 9.77
CA HIS A 494 8.83 -6.35 10.11
C HIS A 494 8.85 -4.81 10.17
N PRO A 495 9.45 -4.19 11.21
CA PRO A 495 9.35 -2.74 11.45
C PRO A 495 10.04 -1.85 10.42
N GLN A 496 10.93 -2.38 9.59
CA GLN A 496 11.68 -1.61 8.57
C GLN A 496 11.20 -1.85 7.14
N ALA A 497 10.06 -2.51 6.95
CA ALA A 497 9.48 -2.73 5.64
C ALA A 497 8.76 -1.49 5.08
N GLY A 498 8.56 -1.48 3.78
CA GLY A 498 7.81 -0.47 3.01
C GLY A 498 8.69 0.67 2.53
N ARG A 499 10.02 0.55 2.67
CA ARG A 499 10.97 1.63 2.39
C ARG A 499 11.39 1.66 0.92
N LEU A 500 11.72 0.50 0.37
CA LEU A 500 12.29 0.36 -0.98
C LEU A 500 12.22 -1.10 -1.42
N SER A 501 11.73 -1.36 -2.62
CA SER A 501 11.67 -2.71 -3.17
C SER A 501 12.75 -3.01 -4.21
N ILE A 502 12.93 -4.29 -4.51
CA ILE A 502 13.73 -4.83 -5.61
C ILE A 502 12.97 -5.99 -6.27
N ASP A 503 13.07 -6.08 -7.58
CA ASP A 503 12.56 -7.19 -8.37
C ASP A 503 13.63 -8.28 -8.48
N ILE A 504 13.26 -9.50 -8.11
CA ILE A 504 14.10 -10.69 -8.17
C ILE A 504 13.48 -11.73 -9.07
N ASN A 505 14.30 -12.68 -9.53
CA ASN A 505 13.85 -13.80 -10.36
C ASN A 505 13.09 -13.32 -11.62
N ILE A 506 13.74 -12.39 -12.31
CA ILE A 506 13.25 -11.70 -13.48
C ILE A 506 13.38 -12.65 -14.68
N THR A 507 12.25 -12.97 -15.31
CA THR A 507 12.18 -13.81 -16.51
C THR A 507 12.24 -12.99 -17.79
N ASN A 508 11.65 -11.79 -17.81
CA ASN A 508 11.80 -10.81 -18.87
C ASN A 508 12.96 -9.85 -18.56
N THR A 509 14.15 -10.19 -19.05
CA THR A 509 15.38 -9.48 -18.71
C THR A 509 15.65 -8.22 -19.54
N ALA A 510 14.74 -7.82 -20.43
CA ALA A 510 14.97 -6.69 -21.34
C ALA A 510 15.34 -5.39 -20.62
N HIS A 511 14.81 -5.17 -19.41
CA HIS A 511 15.11 -4.00 -18.61
C HIS A 511 16.42 -4.08 -17.82
N LEU A 512 17.02 -5.26 -17.70
CA LEU A 512 18.32 -5.40 -17.04
C LEU A 512 19.46 -4.80 -17.85
N ASP A 513 19.26 -4.55 -19.15
CA ASP A 513 20.27 -3.97 -20.04
C ASP A 513 20.55 -2.49 -19.73
N VAL A 514 19.57 -1.79 -19.17
CA VAL A 514 19.70 -0.37 -18.81
C VAL A 514 20.17 -0.14 -17.38
N LEU A 515 20.22 -1.19 -16.56
CA LEU A 515 20.63 -1.14 -15.16
C LEU A 515 22.13 -1.43 -14.99
N PRO A 516 22.72 -1.04 -13.83
CA PRO A 516 24.05 -1.49 -13.45
C PRO A 516 24.20 -3.02 -13.52
N LYS A 517 25.43 -3.48 -13.70
CA LYS A 517 25.72 -4.91 -13.88
C LYS A 517 25.24 -5.77 -12.70
N ALA A 518 25.22 -5.22 -11.49
CA ALA A 518 24.75 -5.88 -10.27
C ALA A 518 23.42 -6.63 -10.45
N TYR A 519 22.44 -6.03 -11.11
CA TYR A 519 21.10 -6.61 -11.29
C TYR A 519 21.11 -7.87 -12.17
N ARG A 520 21.93 -7.87 -13.23
CA ARG A 520 22.14 -9.07 -14.05
C ARG A 520 22.82 -10.17 -13.25
N GLU A 521 23.86 -9.84 -12.49
CA GLU A 521 24.59 -10.81 -11.67
C GLU A 521 23.70 -11.43 -10.59
N LEU A 522 22.88 -10.61 -9.91
CA LEU A 522 21.91 -11.08 -8.92
C LEU A 522 20.88 -12.02 -9.55
N ASN A 523 20.31 -11.63 -10.70
CA ASN A 523 19.32 -12.44 -11.39
C ASN A 523 19.91 -13.78 -11.86
N GLU A 524 21.14 -13.77 -12.41
CA GLU A 524 21.85 -14.99 -12.79
C GLU A 524 22.18 -15.88 -11.58
N GLY A 525 22.56 -15.29 -10.44
CA GLY A 525 22.71 -15.99 -9.17
C GLY A 525 21.45 -16.76 -8.79
N LEU A 526 20.29 -16.11 -8.86
CA LEU A 526 18.99 -16.73 -8.56
C LEU A 526 18.60 -17.84 -9.54
N VAL A 527 19.05 -17.78 -10.80
CA VAL A 527 18.91 -18.88 -11.75
C VAL A 527 19.72 -20.10 -11.30
N TYR A 528 20.96 -19.91 -10.84
CA TYR A 528 21.76 -21.02 -10.28
C TYR A 528 21.11 -21.62 -9.04
N TYR A 529 20.59 -20.77 -8.16
CA TYR A 529 19.83 -21.20 -6.99
C TYR A 529 18.65 -22.10 -7.39
N ASP A 530 17.78 -21.67 -8.33
CA ASP A 530 16.62 -22.46 -8.72
C ASP A 530 17.01 -23.79 -9.40
N GLN A 531 18.02 -23.78 -10.27
CA GLN A 531 18.54 -24.99 -10.92
C GLN A 531 19.05 -26.00 -9.90
N ARG A 532 19.80 -25.53 -8.90
CA ARG A 532 20.45 -26.40 -7.94
C ARG A 532 19.48 -26.91 -6.87
N ARG A 533 18.57 -26.05 -6.39
CA ARG A 533 17.41 -26.43 -5.58
C ARG A 533 16.64 -27.59 -6.20
N GLN A 534 16.33 -27.51 -7.49
CA GLN A 534 15.63 -28.57 -8.21
C GLN A 534 16.46 -29.86 -8.32
N ALA A 535 17.77 -29.73 -8.61
CA ALA A 535 18.67 -30.88 -8.71
C ALA A 535 18.83 -31.63 -7.38
N ASP A 536 18.83 -30.91 -6.26
CA ASP A 536 19.01 -31.47 -4.92
C ASP A 536 17.67 -31.84 -4.23
N GLY A 537 16.53 -31.63 -4.91
CA GLY A 537 15.21 -31.94 -4.37
C GLY A 537 14.79 -31.07 -3.18
N PHE A 538 15.43 -29.90 -3.00
CA PHE A 538 15.17 -29.01 -1.87
C PHE A 538 13.85 -28.25 -2.06
N THR A 539 12.97 -28.34 -1.07
CA THR A 539 11.74 -27.56 -1.00
C THR A 539 11.87 -26.58 0.16
N PRO A 540 11.81 -25.24 -0.07
CA PRO A 540 11.92 -24.25 0.99
C PRO A 540 10.93 -24.50 2.14
N THR A 541 11.47 -24.71 3.34
CA THR A 541 10.75 -24.65 4.60
C THR A 541 11.12 -23.34 5.29
N GLY A 542 10.13 -22.57 5.73
CA GLY A 542 10.37 -21.27 6.33
C GLY A 542 9.32 -20.96 7.37
N SER A 543 9.66 -20.09 8.32
CA SER A 543 8.79 -19.69 9.43
C SER A 543 7.45 -19.10 8.96
N HIS A 544 7.30 -18.67 7.71
CA HIS A 544 6.04 -18.12 7.13
C HIS A 544 5.47 -18.99 5.98
N VAL A 545 5.85 -20.26 5.94
CA VAL A 545 5.39 -21.24 4.96
C VAL A 545 4.87 -22.43 5.74
N CYS A 546 3.63 -22.83 5.50
CA CYS A 546 3.14 -24.13 5.95
C CYS A 546 4.00 -25.26 5.40
N PHE A 547 3.86 -26.42 6.03
CA PHE A 547 4.25 -27.71 5.47
C PHE A 547 3.95 -27.80 3.95
N ARG A 548 4.92 -28.29 3.17
CA ARG A 548 4.90 -28.48 1.69
C ARG A 548 5.00 -27.23 0.80
N GLY A 549 5.56 -26.13 1.30
CA GLY A 549 5.89 -24.99 0.44
C GLY A 549 4.71 -24.06 0.14
N ILE A 550 3.65 -24.16 0.94
CA ILE A 550 2.46 -23.30 0.84
C ILE A 550 2.66 -22.09 1.74
N ILE A 551 2.58 -20.88 1.20
CA ILE A 551 2.59 -19.66 2.04
C ILE A 551 1.33 -19.60 2.87
N CYS A 552 1.53 -19.36 4.16
CA CYS A 552 0.49 -19.17 5.13
C CYS A 552 0.93 -18.00 6.00
N GLY A 553 0.11 -16.95 6.09
CA GLY A 553 0.49 -15.75 6.82
C GLY A 553 0.82 -16.04 8.28
N PHE A 554 1.71 -15.21 8.85
CA PHE A 554 1.98 -15.11 10.30
C PHE A 554 2.21 -16.44 11.05
N GLN A 555 2.90 -17.40 10.45
CA GLN A 555 3.25 -18.65 11.14
C GLN A 555 4.54 -18.53 11.96
N GLN A 556 4.69 -19.39 12.97
CA GLN A 556 5.97 -19.71 13.62
C GLN A 556 6.06 -21.23 13.80
N TRP A 557 6.99 -21.84 13.07
CA TRP A 557 7.39 -23.24 13.28
C TRP A 557 8.75 -23.23 13.98
N LEU A 558 8.81 -23.88 15.15
CA LEU A 558 10.06 -24.08 15.88
C LEU A 558 10.68 -25.41 15.45
N GLU A 559 11.95 -25.39 15.06
CA GLU A 559 12.69 -26.60 14.69
C GLU A 559 13.66 -26.96 15.82
N LEU A 560 13.63 -28.22 16.26
CA LEU A 560 14.48 -28.75 17.32
C LEU A 560 15.13 -30.06 16.85
N GLU A 561 16.38 -30.30 17.26
CA GLU A 561 17.05 -31.59 17.04
C GLU A 561 16.59 -32.60 18.08
N ALA A 562 16.03 -33.72 17.64
CA ALA A 562 15.37 -34.70 18.50
C ALA A 562 16.30 -35.33 19.53
N ASP A 563 17.57 -35.54 19.15
CA ASP A 563 18.58 -36.16 20.01
C ASP A 563 18.90 -35.30 21.24
N ASP A 564 18.59 -34.00 21.19
CA ASP A 564 18.90 -33.05 22.26
C ASP A 564 17.70 -32.74 23.17
N ILE A 565 16.53 -33.34 22.93
CA ILE A 565 15.27 -32.99 23.60
C ILE A 565 14.70 -34.18 24.39
N LEU A 566 14.50 -33.98 25.70
CA LEU A 566 13.89 -34.98 26.59
C LEU A 566 12.35 -34.94 26.59
N GLY A 567 11.75 -33.85 26.12
CA GLY A 567 10.31 -33.66 26.07
C GLY A 567 9.91 -32.26 25.66
N ILE A 568 8.70 -32.14 25.10
CA ILE A 568 8.08 -30.87 24.72
C ILE A 568 6.66 -30.82 25.31
N GLU A 569 6.21 -29.64 25.70
CA GLU A 569 4.86 -29.35 26.19
C GLU A 569 4.33 -28.11 25.46
N ALA A 570 3.12 -28.18 24.92
CA ALA A 570 2.47 -27.01 24.33
C ALA A 570 1.49 -26.37 25.33
N TYR A 571 1.62 -25.05 25.50
CA TYR A 571 0.86 -24.21 26.41
C TYR A 571 -0.09 -23.33 25.62
N PHE A 572 -1.37 -23.47 25.93
CA PHE A 572 -2.45 -22.71 25.32
C PHE A 572 -3.05 -21.79 26.38
N GLY A 573 -3.14 -20.50 26.06
CA GLY A 573 -3.48 -19.48 27.04
C GLY A 573 -3.98 -18.18 26.43
N GLN A 574 -4.24 -17.19 27.29
CA GLN A 574 -4.56 -15.83 26.86
C GLN A 574 -3.61 -14.79 27.49
N LEU A 575 -3.23 -13.80 26.69
CA LEU A 575 -2.34 -12.72 27.13
C LEU A 575 -2.98 -11.84 28.20
N VAL A 576 -2.18 -11.52 29.22
CA VAL A 576 -2.51 -10.59 30.30
C VAL A 576 -1.43 -9.51 30.35
N GLY A 577 -1.65 -8.44 29.59
CA GLY A 577 -0.63 -7.40 29.33
C GLY A 577 0.30 -7.76 28.16
N GLU A 578 1.44 -7.06 28.04
CA GLU A 578 2.30 -7.19 26.85
C GLU A 578 3.17 -8.46 26.82
N LYS A 579 3.44 -9.12 27.97
CA LYS A 579 4.38 -10.25 28.05
C LYS A 579 3.94 -11.44 28.90
N ASN A 580 2.81 -11.34 29.60
CA ASN A 580 2.37 -12.41 30.50
C ASN A 580 1.27 -13.24 29.87
N LEU A 581 1.23 -14.52 30.21
CA LEU A 581 0.25 -15.47 29.69
C LEU A 581 -0.39 -16.23 30.85
N ASP A 582 -1.70 -16.16 30.95
CA ASP A 582 -2.46 -17.14 31.74
C ASP A 582 -2.61 -18.41 30.90
N ILE A 583 -2.17 -19.54 31.44
CA ILE A 583 -2.19 -20.83 30.76
C ILE A 583 -3.44 -21.59 31.21
N TYR A 584 -4.21 -22.07 30.26
CA TYR A 584 -5.46 -22.78 30.54
C TYR A 584 -5.45 -24.22 30.06
N ARG A 585 -4.62 -24.55 29.08
CA ARG A 585 -4.47 -25.93 28.61
C ARG A 585 -3.03 -26.27 28.28
N ILE A 586 -2.63 -27.47 28.67
CA ILE A 586 -1.32 -28.05 28.38
C ILE A 586 -1.53 -29.33 27.56
N ASP A 587 -0.92 -29.39 26.39
CA ASP A 587 -0.94 -30.59 25.54
C ASP A 587 0.35 -31.39 25.75
N LYS A 588 0.22 -32.51 26.48
CA LYS A 588 1.34 -33.42 26.79
C LYS A 588 1.65 -34.40 25.66
N SER A 589 0.88 -34.41 24.56
CA SER A 589 1.13 -35.31 23.42
C SER A 589 2.45 -35.03 22.70
N PHE A 590 3.08 -33.89 23.01
CA PHE A 590 4.40 -33.47 22.55
C PHE A 590 5.57 -34.27 23.19
N TYR A 591 5.28 -35.22 24.07
CA TYR A 591 6.27 -36.07 24.73
C TYR A 591 6.49 -37.40 23.98
N GLN A 592 7.71 -37.65 23.49
CA GLN A 592 8.09 -38.91 22.82
C GLN A 592 9.22 -39.60 23.58
N TYR A 593 8.96 -40.81 24.09
CA TYR A 593 9.94 -41.65 24.81
C TYR A 593 10.57 -42.72 23.93
N ARG A 594 10.68 -42.47 22.62
CA ARG A 594 11.19 -43.43 21.63
C ARG A 594 12.13 -42.73 20.68
N GLU A 595 13.17 -43.46 20.25
CA GLU A 595 14.07 -43.01 19.18
C GLU A 595 13.25 -42.69 17.93
N LEU A 596 13.35 -41.44 17.46
CA LEU A 596 12.70 -41.04 16.22
C LEU A 596 13.38 -41.77 15.05
N THR A 597 12.61 -42.40 14.19
CA THR A 597 13.13 -43.03 12.96
C THR A 597 13.06 -42.10 11.75
N GLU A 598 12.26 -41.04 11.86
CA GLU A 598 11.98 -40.01 10.86
C GLU A 598 11.63 -38.71 11.60
N ASN A 599 11.65 -37.58 10.88
CA ASN A 599 11.23 -36.30 11.44
C ASN A 599 9.77 -36.37 11.91
N LEU A 600 9.46 -35.69 13.01
CA LEU A 600 8.12 -35.66 13.59
C LEU A 600 7.59 -34.23 13.66
N ASP A 601 6.40 -34.03 13.08
CA ASP A 601 5.70 -32.76 13.09
C ASP A 601 4.65 -32.75 14.21
N LEU A 602 4.68 -31.72 15.05
CA LEU A 602 3.79 -31.53 16.19
C LEU A 602 3.00 -30.22 16.00
N PRO A 603 1.85 -30.24 15.33
CA PRO A 603 1.07 -29.03 15.06
C PRO A 603 0.38 -28.52 16.33
N ALA A 604 0.25 -27.20 16.46
CA ALA A 604 -0.42 -26.57 17.59
C ALA A 604 -1.86 -26.15 17.24
N ASN A 605 -2.83 -26.66 18.01
CA ASN A 605 -4.24 -26.32 17.83
C ASN A 605 -4.64 -25.06 18.61
N GLY A 606 -4.65 -23.91 17.94
CA GLY A 606 -5.02 -22.62 18.53
C GLY A 606 -6.44 -22.57 19.13
N HIS A 607 -7.39 -23.40 18.67
CA HIS A 607 -8.73 -23.47 19.31
C HIS A 607 -8.68 -24.01 20.75
N LYS A 608 -7.55 -24.61 21.17
CA LYS A 608 -7.30 -25.03 22.55
C LYS A 608 -6.96 -23.84 23.47
N ALA A 609 -6.65 -22.65 22.95
CA ALA A 609 -6.30 -21.44 23.70
C ALA A 609 -7.51 -20.67 24.26
N CYS A 610 -8.49 -21.41 24.76
CA CYS A 610 -9.63 -20.82 25.43
C CYS A 610 -9.44 -20.88 26.95
N GLN A 611 -9.99 -19.88 27.63
CA GLN A 611 -10.09 -19.87 29.08
C GLN A 611 -11.04 -20.98 29.52
N TYR A 612 -10.59 -21.78 30.48
CA TYR A 612 -11.42 -22.78 31.15
C TYR A 612 -11.71 -22.33 32.57
N GLN A 613 -12.96 -22.49 32.98
CA GLN A 613 -13.40 -22.20 34.33
C GLN A 613 -14.04 -23.42 34.96
N PHE A 614 -13.60 -23.75 36.16
CA PHE A 614 -14.24 -24.72 37.02
C PHE A 614 -15.40 -24.05 37.75
N CYS A 615 -16.60 -24.56 37.55
CA CYS A 615 -17.82 -23.99 38.10
C CYS A 615 -18.53 -25.00 38.99
N VAL A 616 -18.95 -24.57 40.18
CA VAL A 616 -19.84 -25.35 41.07
C VAL A 616 -21.31 -25.00 40.85
N ASP A 617 -21.61 -23.86 40.23
CA ASP A 617 -22.92 -23.47 39.71
C ASP A 617 -22.80 -22.44 38.55
N GLU A 618 -23.89 -21.78 38.15
CA GLU A 618 -23.86 -20.79 37.06
C GLU A 618 -23.06 -19.51 37.35
N GLN A 619 -22.96 -19.10 38.62
CA GLN A 619 -22.39 -17.82 39.08
C GLN A 619 -21.03 -18.00 39.79
N GLN A 620 -20.75 -19.18 40.31
CA GLN A 620 -19.54 -19.50 41.06
C GLN A 620 -18.58 -20.31 40.20
N CYS A 621 -17.65 -19.59 39.58
CA CYS A 621 -16.66 -20.12 38.65
C CYS A 621 -15.29 -19.49 38.91
N GLU A 622 -14.25 -20.31 38.83
CA GLU A 622 -12.85 -19.86 38.93
C GLU A 622 -12.01 -20.44 37.79
N ASN A 623 -10.96 -19.73 37.41
CA ASN A 623 -10.05 -20.17 36.35
C ASN A 623 -9.35 -21.48 36.72
N ILE A 624 -9.04 -22.30 35.72
CA ILE A 624 -8.33 -23.55 35.96
C ILE A 624 -7.43 -23.90 34.78
N THR A 625 -6.22 -24.37 35.08
CA THR A 625 -5.33 -24.96 34.08
C THR A 625 -5.58 -26.45 33.98
N LEU A 626 -5.80 -26.93 32.75
CA LEU A 626 -6.08 -28.33 32.44
C LEU A 626 -4.91 -28.96 31.69
N THR A 627 -4.61 -30.21 32.02
CA THR A 627 -3.71 -31.08 31.26
C THR A 627 -4.52 -32.05 30.42
N GLU A 628 -4.23 -32.15 29.14
CA GLU A 628 -4.85 -33.14 28.26
C GLU A 628 -4.15 -34.49 28.36
N GLN A 629 -4.93 -35.54 28.63
CA GLN A 629 -4.48 -36.94 28.66
C GLN A 629 -5.51 -37.82 27.96
N ASP A 630 -5.15 -38.35 26.78
CA ASP A 630 -6.04 -39.13 25.92
C ASP A 630 -7.39 -38.43 25.67
N ASN A 631 -8.50 -38.98 26.15
CA ASN A 631 -9.85 -38.41 26.01
C ASN A 631 -10.34 -37.69 27.29
N GLN A 632 -9.43 -37.34 28.20
CA GLN A 632 -9.75 -36.68 29.47
C GLN A 632 -8.99 -35.37 29.63
N LEU A 633 -9.58 -34.46 30.41
CA LEU A 633 -8.90 -33.29 30.94
C LEU A 633 -8.64 -33.51 32.42
N VAL A 634 -7.43 -33.24 32.87
CA VAL A 634 -7.02 -33.45 34.26
C VAL A 634 -6.56 -32.12 34.86
N ALA A 635 -6.91 -31.85 36.11
CA ALA A 635 -6.52 -30.64 36.81
C ALA A 635 -5.93 -30.95 38.20
N ASP A 636 -4.86 -30.24 38.54
CA ASP A 636 -4.34 -30.16 39.91
C ASP A 636 -5.17 -29.14 40.71
N VAL A 637 -5.67 -29.55 41.88
CA VAL A 637 -6.48 -28.70 42.77
C VAL A 637 -6.13 -28.96 44.24
N ARG A 638 -6.65 -28.14 45.16
CA ARG A 638 -6.78 -28.54 46.56
C ARG A 638 -8.24 -28.88 46.89
N LEU A 639 -8.46 -30.08 47.38
CA LEU A 639 -9.74 -30.56 47.89
C LEU A 639 -9.67 -30.64 49.41
N ASN A 640 -10.47 -29.85 50.12
CA ASN A 640 -10.50 -29.81 51.59
C ASN A 640 -9.08 -29.68 52.19
N ASP A 641 -8.33 -28.69 51.72
CA ASP A 641 -6.94 -28.39 52.07
C ASP A 641 -5.89 -29.44 51.67
N SER A 642 -6.28 -30.54 51.02
CA SER A 642 -5.37 -31.59 50.56
C SER A 642 -5.14 -31.52 49.04
N PRO A 643 -3.92 -31.74 48.53
CA PRO A 643 -3.70 -31.84 47.09
C PRO A 643 -4.59 -32.93 46.48
N ALA A 644 -5.18 -32.67 45.32
CA ALA A 644 -6.01 -33.62 44.62
C ALA A 644 -5.90 -33.43 43.09
N LEU A 645 -6.17 -34.51 42.37
CA LEU A 645 -6.32 -34.53 40.92
C LEU A 645 -7.80 -34.72 40.59
N LEU A 646 -8.34 -33.85 39.74
CA LEU A 646 -9.67 -34.00 39.16
C LEU A 646 -9.55 -34.41 37.71
N SER A 647 -10.30 -35.43 37.31
CA SER A 647 -10.46 -35.83 35.90
C SER A 647 -11.85 -35.46 35.41
N PHE A 648 -11.91 -34.92 34.20
CA PHE A 648 -13.11 -34.48 33.52
C PHE A 648 -13.34 -35.27 32.23
N CYS A 649 -14.60 -35.62 31.99
CA CYS A 649 -15.07 -36.38 30.84
C CYS A 649 -16.28 -35.67 30.21
N GLN A 650 -16.48 -35.81 28.90
CA GLN A 650 -17.70 -35.33 28.25
C GLN A 650 -18.87 -36.29 28.44
N ASN A 651 -20.04 -35.75 28.77
CA ASN A 651 -21.30 -36.48 28.77
C ASN A 651 -21.90 -36.59 27.35
N GLU A 652 -23.06 -37.25 27.21
CA GLU A 652 -23.75 -37.43 25.91
C GLU A 652 -24.14 -36.11 25.22
N GLU A 653 -24.21 -35.01 25.97
CA GLU A 653 -24.53 -33.66 25.49
C GLU A 653 -23.26 -32.82 25.17
N GLY A 654 -22.07 -33.40 25.34
CA GLY A 654 -20.78 -32.74 25.09
C GLY A 654 -20.28 -31.82 26.22
N VAL A 655 -20.98 -31.80 27.37
CA VAL A 655 -20.61 -31.02 28.55
C VAL A 655 -19.55 -31.76 29.35
N TRP A 656 -18.49 -31.05 29.76
CA TRP A 656 -17.42 -31.57 30.60
C TRP A 656 -17.84 -31.60 32.06
N THR A 657 -17.89 -32.80 32.65
CA THR A 657 -18.22 -33.05 34.05
C THR A 657 -17.12 -33.86 34.72
N ILE A 658 -17.10 -33.87 36.05
CA ILE A 658 -16.13 -34.69 36.81
C ILE A 658 -16.45 -36.16 36.62
N CYS A 659 -15.42 -36.94 36.31
CA CYS A 659 -15.48 -38.39 36.20
C CYS A 659 -14.46 -39.12 37.07
N GLY A 660 -13.52 -38.41 37.71
CA GLY A 660 -12.58 -39.00 38.67
C GLY A 660 -12.05 -37.97 39.67
N VAL A 661 -11.80 -38.42 40.90
CA VAL A 661 -11.28 -37.60 41.99
C VAL A 661 -10.23 -38.40 42.75
N VAL A 662 -8.99 -37.95 42.71
CA VAL A 662 -7.88 -38.61 43.43
C VAL A 662 -7.26 -37.62 44.39
N ALA A 663 -7.65 -37.69 45.66
CA ALA A 663 -7.07 -36.87 46.72
C ALA A 663 -5.81 -37.52 47.31
N GLN A 664 -4.86 -36.70 47.72
CA GLN A 664 -3.69 -37.12 48.48
C GLN A 664 -4.02 -37.08 49.98
N VAL A 665 -3.78 -38.18 50.68
CA VAL A 665 -3.97 -38.30 52.14
C VAL A 665 -2.61 -38.62 52.76
N GLU A 666 -2.13 -37.75 53.65
CA GLU A 666 -0.82 -37.90 54.31
C GLU A 666 0.36 -38.10 53.33
N GLY A 667 0.30 -37.45 52.16
CA GLY A 667 1.34 -37.56 51.13
C GLY A 667 1.20 -38.77 50.21
N ILE A 668 0.19 -39.63 50.40
CA ILE A 668 -0.07 -40.81 49.57
C ILE A 668 -1.29 -40.55 48.70
N TRP A 669 -1.15 -40.74 47.37
CA TRP A 669 -2.27 -40.65 46.44
C TRP A 669 -3.28 -41.76 46.71
N GLY A 670 -4.53 -41.36 46.93
CA GLY A 670 -5.64 -42.27 47.24
C GLY A 670 -6.11 -43.07 46.02
N ARG A 671 -7.23 -43.78 46.21
CA ARG A 671 -8.00 -44.37 45.09
C ARG A 671 -9.06 -43.37 44.64
N ASP A 672 -9.57 -43.60 43.44
CA ASP A 672 -10.66 -42.82 42.86
C ASP A 672 -11.85 -42.72 43.82
N ASN A 673 -12.35 -41.49 43.99
CA ASN A 673 -13.39 -41.10 44.93
C ASN A 673 -14.43 -40.21 44.24
N VAL A 674 -15.46 -39.78 44.96
CA VAL A 674 -16.46 -38.83 44.48
C VAL A 674 -16.41 -37.55 45.31
N LEU A 675 -16.66 -36.40 44.67
CA LEU A 675 -16.95 -35.18 45.41
C LEU A 675 -18.28 -35.33 46.16
N SER A 676 -18.41 -34.63 47.28
CA SER A 676 -19.61 -34.60 48.13
C SER A 676 -20.07 -33.17 48.35
N PRO A 677 -21.38 -32.93 48.54
CA PRO A 677 -21.87 -31.63 49.00
C PRO A 677 -21.15 -31.17 50.27
N GLY A 678 -20.64 -29.94 50.25
CA GLY A 678 -19.80 -29.33 51.29
C GLY A 678 -18.30 -29.42 51.05
N ASP A 679 -17.84 -30.16 50.03
CA ASP A 679 -16.42 -30.18 49.67
C ASP A 679 -15.95 -28.81 49.15
N SER A 680 -14.79 -28.38 49.63
CA SER A 680 -14.13 -27.15 49.19
C SER A 680 -13.06 -27.47 48.16
N VAL A 681 -13.21 -26.96 46.94
CA VAL A 681 -12.26 -27.11 45.83
C VAL A 681 -11.58 -25.78 45.54
N VAL A 682 -10.25 -25.76 45.51
CA VAL A 682 -9.44 -24.60 45.12
C VAL A 682 -8.71 -24.93 43.82
N PRO A 683 -9.12 -24.37 42.67
CA PRO A 683 -8.42 -24.55 41.41
C PRO A 683 -7.02 -23.93 41.40
N HIS A 684 -6.12 -24.51 40.61
CA HIS A 684 -4.82 -23.94 40.29
C HIS A 684 -4.79 -23.40 38.85
N THR A 685 -4.20 -22.22 38.67
CA THR A 685 -3.89 -21.63 37.37
C THR A 685 -2.38 -21.44 37.23
N LEU A 686 -1.82 -21.83 36.09
CA LEU A 686 -0.44 -21.53 35.72
C LEU A 686 -0.35 -20.20 34.97
N HIS A 687 0.65 -19.42 35.32
CA HIS A 687 0.95 -18.14 34.70
C HIS A 687 2.40 -18.10 34.22
N LEU A 688 2.62 -17.87 32.93
CA LEU A 688 3.96 -17.71 32.37
C LEU A 688 4.34 -16.24 32.37
N LYS A 689 5.38 -15.89 33.12
CA LYS A 689 5.89 -14.53 33.29
C LYS A 689 7.41 -14.54 33.22
N ASN A 690 7.98 -13.79 32.27
CA ASN A 690 9.42 -13.77 32.01
C ASN A 690 10.03 -15.19 31.87
N ASP A 691 9.35 -16.05 31.11
CA ASP A 691 9.77 -17.44 30.85
C ASP A 691 9.82 -18.35 32.09
N GLU A 692 9.20 -17.92 33.20
CA GLU A 692 9.01 -18.73 34.40
C GLU A 692 7.52 -19.01 34.64
N LEU A 693 7.19 -20.25 35.01
CA LEU A 693 5.85 -20.65 35.40
C LEU A 693 5.60 -20.38 36.89
N GLU A 694 4.61 -19.54 37.17
CA GLU A 694 4.09 -19.27 38.50
C GLU A 694 2.74 -20.00 38.69
N GLU A 695 2.57 -20.73 39.78
CA GLU A 695 1.25 -21.25 40.21
C GLU A 695 0.48 -20.18 40.98
N ARG A 696 -0.80 -20.03 40.67
CA ARG A 696 -1.75 -19.18 41.41
C ARG A 696 -2.94 -20.02 41.86
N GLN A 697 -3.27 -19.89 43.14
CA GLN A 697 -4.48 -20.48 43.72
C GLN A 697 -5.63 -19.48 43.56
N GLU A 698 -6.74 -19.96 43.02
CA GLU A 698 -7.96 -19.17 42.91
C GLU A 698 -8.78 -19.21 44.20
N GLN A 699 -10.00 -18.68 44.16
CA GLN A 699 -10.88 -18.72 45.32
C GLN A 699 -11.41 -20.14 45.56
N ALA A 700 -11.70 -20.45 46.83
CA ALA A 700 -12.31 -21.71 47.21
C ALA A 700 -13.78 -21.75 46.77
N LEU A 701 -14.14 -22.78 46.04
CA LEU A 701 -15.50 -23.06 45.58
C LEU A 701 -16.09 -24.22 46.40
N ILE A 702 -17.29 -24.03 46.93
CA ILE A 702 -17.98 -25.04 47.73
C ILE A 702 -18.96 -25.80 46.84
N VAL A 703 -18.83 -27.12 46.81
CA VAL A 703 -19.72 -27.99 46.05
C VAL A 703 -21.05 -28.11 46.77
N ASP A 704 -22.13 -27.57 46.22
CA ASP A 704 -23.48 -27.73 46.78
C ASP A 704 -24.25 -28.89 46.10
N ASP A 705 -24.21 -28.96 44.78
CA ASP A 705 -24.83 -30.01 43.96
C ASP A 705 -23.86 -30.51 42.88
N LEU A 706 -23.55 -31.80 42.91
CA LEU A 706 -22.65 -32.45 41.97
C LEU A 706 -23.12 -32.36 40.51
N MET A 707 -24.43 -32.27 40.28
CA MET A 707 -25.00 -32.18 38.93
C MET A 707 -24.73 -30.83 38.27
N LEU A 708 -24.38 -29.80 39.06
CA LEU A 708 -24.07 -28.46 38.57
C LEU A 708 -22.57 -28.25 38.34
N VAL A 709 -21.73 -29.16 38.83
CA VAL A 709 -20.28 -29.07 38.69
C VAL A 709 -19.86 -29.33 37.25
N THR A 710 -19.35 -28.29 36.59
CA THR A 710 -19.04 -28.31 35.16
C THR A 710 -17.77 -27.53 34.84
N LEU A 711 -17.15 -27.83 33.69
CA LEU A 711 -16.15 -26.94 33.08
C LEU A 711 -16.81 -26.06 32.03
N LYS A 712 -16.65 -24.74 32.16
CA LYS A 712 -17.06 -23.76 31.15
C LYS A 712 -15.86 -23.29 30.33
N GLN A 713 -16.09 -23.04 29.05
CA GLN A 713 -15.09 -22.53 28.11
C GLN A 713 -15.46 -21.11 27.68
N HIS A 714 -14.52 -20.18 27.78
CA HIS A 714 -14.64 -18.79 27.31
C HIS A 714 -13.47 -18.46 26.37
N CYS A 715 -13.76 -18.12 25.13
CA CYS A 715 -12.73 -17.89 24.11
C CYS A 715 -12.68 -16.40 23.74
N ASP A 716 -11.52 -15.77 23.94
CA ASP A 716 -11.20 -14.46 23.39
C ASP A 716 -10.10 -14.65 22.33
N PRO A 717 -10.47 -14.72 21.03
CA PRO A 717 -9.50 -14.98 19.98
C PRO A 717 -8.39 -13.94 19.89
N GLU A 718 -8.66 -12.67 20.22
CA GLU A 718 -7.66 -11.60 20.09
C GLU A 718 -6.51 -11.74 21.08
N LYS A 719 -6.78 -12.34 22.25
CA LYS A 719 -5.79 -12.56 23.31
C LYS A 719 -5.15 -13.94 23.28
N ALA A 720 -5.61 -14.84 22.41
CA ALA A 720 -5.12 -16.21 22.34
C ALA A 720 -3.62 -16.23 22.03
N ALA A 721 -2.90 -17.06 22.77
CA ALA A 721 -1.46 -17.23 22.61
C ALA A 721 -1.03 -18.68 22.85
N ILE A 722 0.05 -19.06 22.18
CA ILE A 722 0.59 -20.41 22.19
C ILE A 722 2.08 -20.33 22.50
N SER A 723 2.52 -21.06 23.51
CA SER A 723 3.94 -21.24 23.82
C SER A 723 4.27 -22.72 23.84
N VAL A 724 5.52 -23.08 23.60
CA VAL A 724 6.03 -24.44 23.85
C VAL A 724 7.15 -24.36 24.86
N ALA A 725 7.21 -25.32 25.77
CA ALA A 725 8.38 -25.55 26.59
C ALA A 725 9.04 -26.85 26.16
N TYR A 726 10.37 -26.89 26.15
CA TYR A 726 11.12 -28.10 25.88
C TYR A 726 12.30 -28.24 26.84
N TYR A 727 12.71 -29.48 27.08
CA TYR A 727 13.79 -29.81 28.00
C TYR A 727 15.01 -30.28 27.22
N SER A 728 16.13 -29.58 27.35
CA SER A 728 17.39 -30.04 26.79
C SER A 728 17.94 -31.27 27.55
N LEU A 729 18.93 -31.95 26.98
CA LEU A 729 19.66 -33.05 27.66
C LEU A 729 20.25 -32.65 29.02
N ASN A 730 20.52 -31.36 29.24
CA ASN A 730 21.02 -30.85 30.52
C ASN A 730 19.90 -30.62 31.56
N GLN A 731 18.64 -30.95 31.22
CA GLN A 731 17.43 -30.70 32.01
C GLN A 731 17.08 -29.22 32.16
N ASP A 732 17.74 -28.33 31.41
CA ASP A 732 17.33 -26.94 31.31
C ASP A 732 16.06 -26.85 30.47
N ARG A 733 15.02 -26.22 31.04
CA ARG A 733 13.74 -25.99 30.39
C ARG A 733 13.78 -24.64 29.68
N GLU A 734 13.47 -24.64 28.39
CA GLU A 734 13.38 -23.43 27.57
C GLU A 734 11.94 -23.22 27.12
N PHE A 735 11.53 -21.95 26.98
CA PHE A 735 10.22 -21.55 26.49
C PHE A 735 10.36 -20.81 25.16
N GLU A 736 9.52 -21.17 24.20
CA GLU A 736 9.42 -20.49 22.92
C GLU A 736 7.98 -20.08 22.66
N ARG A 737 7.79 -18.82 22.26
CA ARG A 737 6.48 -18.28 21.90
C ARG A 737 6.23 -18.56 20.43
N LEU A 738 5.19 -19.34 20.13
CA LEU A 738 4.80 -19.68 18.76
C LEU A 738 3.67 -18.78 18.23
N CYS A 739 2.93 -18.11 19.12
CA CYS A 739 1.86 -17.21 18.75
C CYS A 739 1.52 -16.25 19.89
N ASP A 740 1.38 -14.96 19.56
CA ASP A 740 1.08 -13.86 20.48
C ASP A 740 -0.21 -13.09 20.11
N SER A 741 -0.98 -13.56 19.12
CA SER A 741 -2.23 -12.93 18.70
C SER A 741 -3.19 -13.90 18.01
N GLY A 742 -4.47 -13.54 17.93
CA GLY A 742 -5.51 -14.34 17.25
C GLY A 742 -5.27 -14.70 15.79
N GLY A 743 -4.27 -14.08 15.13
CA GLY A 743 -3.98 -14.27 13.71
C GLY A 743 -3.21 -15.54 13.35
N CYS A 744 -2.59 -16.22 14.33
CA CYS A 744 -1.76 -17.41 14.10
C CYS A 744 -2.52 -18.75 14.29
N PHE A 745 -3.84 -18.77 14.09
CA PHE A 745 -4.60 -20.02 13.90
C PHE A 745 -5.72 -19.84 12.89
N CYS A 746 -6.16 -20.97 12.33
CA CYS A 746 -7.10 -20.99 11.22
C CYS A 746 -8.51 -20.65 11.68
N GLN A 747 -9.10 -19.60 11.10
CA GLN A 747 -10.47 -19.18 11.41
C GLN A 747 -11.49 -19.84 10.45
N PRO A 748 -12.75 -20.07 10.89
CA PRO A 748 -13.80 -20.55 10.00
C PRO A 748 -13.97 -19.62 8.78
N GLY A 749 -13.75 -20.14 7.58
CA GLY A 749 -13.89 -19.40 6.32
C GLY A 749 -12.58 -18.88 5.71
N GLU A 750 -11.43 -19.09 6.35
CA GLU A 750 -10.13 -18.75 5.74
C GLU A 750 -9.82 -19.62 4.52
N THR A 751 -9.34 -18.97 3.45
CA THR A 751 -9.00 -19.60 2.17
C THR A 751 -7.51 -19.85 1.99
N GLU A 752 -6.70 -19.51 3.00
CA GLU A 752 -5.27 -19.77 2.99
C GLU A 752 -5.03 -21.29 2.82
N PRO A 753 -4.21 -21.74 1.85
CA PRO A 753 -4.11 -23.17 1.57
C PRO A 753 -3.53 -23.98 2.73
N GLY A 754 -2.79 -23.34 3.64
CA GLY A 754 -2.38 -23.93 4.91
C GLY A 754 -3.51 -24.34 5.82
N CYS A 755 -4.49 -23.45 5.98
CA CYS A 755 -5.66 -23.74 6.80
C CYS A 755 -6.53 -24.81 6.20
N GLN A 756 -6.56 -24.93 4.86
CA GLN A 756 -7.30 -25.97 4.18
C GLN A 756 -6.59 -27.33 4.18
N GLU A 757 -5.25 -27.36 4.14
CA GLU A 757 -4.49 -28.63 4.07
C GLU A 757 -4.11 -29.19 5.44
N VAL A 758 -3.64 -28.35 6.38
CA VAL A 758 -3.10 -28.80 7.68
C VAL A 758 -3.90 -28.34 8.89
N GLY A 759 -4.81 -27.37 8.73
CA GLY A 759 -5.72 -26.92 9.80
C GLY A 759 -5.10 -26.04 10.88
N PHE A 760 -3.79 -25.75 10.83
CA PHE A 760 -3.06 -24.98 11.84
C PHE A 760 -2.04 -24.02 11.23
N LYS A 761 -1.69 -22.95 11.98
CA LYS A 761 -0.70 -21.95 11.57
C LYS A 761 0.58 -21.89 12.42
N ALA A 762 0.78 -22.81 13.37
CA ALA A 762 1.99 -22.90 14.19
C ALA A 762 2.26 -24.35 14.64
N GLY A 763 3.50 -24.67 15.03
CA GLY A 763 3.87 -25.99 15.53
C GLY A 763 5.36 -26.18 15.78
N VAL A 764 5.76 -27.40 16.13
CA VAL A 764 7.16 -27.81 16.35
C VAL A 764 7.55 -28.92 15.38
N ILE A 765 8.77 -28.89 14.87
CA ILE A 765 9.36 -29.94 14.04
C ILE A 765 10.54 -30.53 14.81
N LEU A 766 10.48 -31.84 15.07
CA LEU A 766 11.62 -32.60 15.59
C LEU A 766 12.39 -33.20 14.42
N LYS A 767 13.63 -32.74 14.23
CA LYS A 767 14.57 -33.25 13.22
C LYS A 767 15.37 -34.42 13.80
N LYS A 768 15.50 -35.49 13.02
CA LYS A 768 16.38 -36.62 13.35
C LYS A 768 17.79 -36.39 12.81
#